data_AF-A0A6V7UAT3-F1
#
_entry.id   AF-A0A6V7UAT3-F1
#
_cell.length_a   1.000
_cell.length_b   1.000
_cell.length_c   1.000
_cell.angle_alpha   90.00
_cell.angle_beta   90.00
_cell.angle_gamma   90.00
#
_symmetry.space_group_name_H-M   'P 1'
#
loop_
_entity.id
_entity.type
_entity.pdbx_description
1 polymer ?
#
loop_
_entity_poly.entity_id
_entity_poly.type
_entity_poly.pdbx_seq_one_letter_code
_entity_poly.pdbx_strand_id
1 'polypeptide(L)'
;MSNFIDNEAELSDQAESVASETSEPAPKRSRKLKEKKRRHQISSDEEDEEDDAEDEDRAREEMKGFVVDDEDEDDEGGDGGDAGDDESSKAGSDDDLLEDDLDLLNENIGHNVRGRVEISDDEDDRERIKGQLFGTSDFVDDGRPNEQEYQQRVYTDAGSRSESEQSEDPFIVQDEGQRRRHRKKGTKREYSDQVLDEAKDIFGVEDLDEFYEDEEVLEEELEEGEESIRTTRPRGAKVTLLDTIEPSELEKGFVRAEDKKIICEDRPERFQIRKIPVTEIDDHDLQLEALWILEFAFKAQTLSQQTDTGLSIYKHGKGTLEVNTAEEEAPEKIREAIRFIRNQLFEVPFIAFYRKEYVESSLLMPDLWKVYQFDEKWCRLQMRKVRIADLLKRVQKYITESGYDEAAVLQRVTDKDFREILGVQTNEELSDVYAHFQLYYGSEMRRIVEWERIIILQEPQSEVEITSRFKLGSRTDKYMLCIQCGLSPMADAFGLTPEEFAENYTEYVKHEVRQSTKEPNDDAKEYITETFPTPEKVVQGAMYLLAMRFSREPAVRKKLRQIYRQNLLLSIYPTKKGRNEIDESHWLYGRHYIKDKPVNELKEDEYLHYVKAKNDDLIEIDLHIETDATGETNCMLLSLTREPIFSREEYFYITEEWNKLRKEVLRQCVCDILIPIFQREAHERLLEEARDCVIRKASLRLNHLISTEAYRKTFSYEEEDDDMPDLGTRVASICYSADRAEATFAVVIDENGMVMEFMRLVHFTKGMRSKFPDDVLLKKKDLRELFYLIQRRRPHLIVLNSENMDAIRLAEDIRNMLKTEVEVNKTFPVQIPVEITNSDAAKVYMNSRMSTQEFVEFPPLLRQAVSLGRFALDPLNEICHLCNAEDDILYMKFHPLQNEIGKSELLFALQLECINRVNEVGVDINRCLEFPHTAGLLQFVCGLGPRKALHLLKILKQNDNLLESRTKLVTFCRMGPKVFMNAAGFIKIDTAKIAERTDSYVEVLDGSRVHPETYEWARKMAVDALELDDAVDQTVALEEILKAPEKLKELDLDAFAEELTRQGFGNKNITLYDIRAELNYRYKDLRMPHMPQMEKNWLKCCCTMTYQTFKESLYLDKFYLLHIGKLMKRKPI
;
A
#
# COMPACT_ATOMS: atom_id res chain seq x y z
N MET A 1 -29.43 -50.48 -15.17
CA MET A 1 -30.32 -51.42 -14.46
C MET A 1 -30.62 -50.78 -13.11
N SER A 2 -31.72 -50.04 -12.96
CA SER A 2 -33.14 -50.49 -12.91
C SER A 2 -33.54 -50.94 -11.50
N ASN A 3 -34.12 -50.00 -10.75
CA ASN A 3 -34.74 -50.18 -9.44
C ASN A 3 -35.89 -51.22 -9.51
N PHE A 4 -36.33 -51.75 -8.36
CA PHE A 4 -37.73 -52.11 -8.10
C PHE A 4 -37.97 -52.50 -6.63
N ILE A 5 -39.06 -51.96 -6.02
CA ILE A 5 -39.91 -52.53 -4.92
C ILE A 5 -39.22 -52.84 -3.57
N ASP A 6 -39.60 -52.35 -2.38
CA ASP A 6 -40.87 -51.90 -1.72
C ASP A 6 -41.41 -52.94 -0.69
N ASN A 7 -41.97 -52.42 0.42
CA ASN A 7 -42.89 -53.07 1.40
C ASN A 7 -42.35 -54.21 2.33
N GLU A 8 -42.87 -54.44 3.56
CA GLU A 8 -43.53 -53.57 4.57
C GLU A 8 -43.69 -54.31 5.93
N ALA A 9 -43.87 -53.54 7.02
CA ALA A 9 -44.64 -53.83 8.26
C ALA A 9 -44.21 -54.90 9.32
N GLU A 10 -44.77 -54.70 10.54
CA GLU A 10 -44.91 -55.58 11.73
C GLU A 10 -43.64 -55.93 12.59
N LEU A 11 -43.66 -56.01 13.94
CA LEU A 11 -44.69 -55.71 14.97
C LEU A 11 -44.07 -55.61 16.41
N SER A 12 -44.60 -54.75 17.29
CA SER A 12 -44.69 -54.90 18.79
C SER A 12 -43.38 -54.93 19.65
N ASP A 13 -43.33 -54.58 20.95
CA ASP A 13 -44.15 -53.72 21.83
C ASP A 13 -43.44 -53.43 23.19
N GLN A 14 -43.93 -52.40 23.93
CA GLN A 14 -43.75 -52.16 25.41
C GLN A 14 -42.31 -51.97 25.97
N ALA A 15 -42.06 -51.35 27.14
CA ALA A 15 -42.66 -50.29 27.99
C ALA A 15 -41.56 -49.94 29.05
N GLU A 16 -41.50 -48.84 29.83
CA GLU A 16 -42.46 -47.90 30.45
C GLU A 16 -41.77 -46.49 30.55
N SER A 17 -42.44 -45.35 30.27
CA SER A 17 -43.20 -44.45 31.19
C SER A 17 -42.35 -43.69 32.23
N VAL A 18 -42.56 -42.41 32.62
CA VAL A 18 -43.72 -41.46 32.68
C VAL A 18 -43.14 -40.01 32.50
N ALA A 19 -43.81 -38.87 32.31
CA ALA A 19 -44.94 -38.29 31.52
C ALA A 19 -45.04 -36.79 31.98
N SER A 20 -45.75 -35.79 31.44
CA SER A 20 -46.71 -35.56 30.34
C SER A 20 -46.43 -34.13 29.75
N GLU A 21 -47.02 -33.52 28.71
CA GLU A 21 -48.41 -33.25 28.26
C GLU A 21 -49.28 -32.50 29.31
N THR A 22 -50.22 -31.58 29.02
CA THR A 22 -51.15 -31.32 27.87
C THR A 22 -51.51 -29.79 27.79
N SER A 23 -52.09 -29.15 26.76
CA SER A 23 -52.42 -29.41 25.33
C SER A 23 -52.97 -28.10 24.68
N GLU A 24 -53.26 -28.08 23.36
CA GLU A 24 -54.02 -26.99 22.70
C GLU A 24 -55.54 -26.98 23.06
N PRO A 25 -56.34 -25.91 22.78
CA PRO A 25 -56.94 -25.72 21.43
C PRO A 25 -57.29 -24.27 20.97
N ALA A 26 -57.53 -24.09 19.66
CA ALA A 26 -58.26 -22.96 19.04
C ALA A 26 -59.82 -23.19 19.08
N PRO A 27 -60.75 -22.25 18.76
CA PRO A 27 -60.63 -21.13 17.79
C PRO A 27 -61.45 -19.81 17.96
N LYS A 28 -61.06 -18.79 17.18
CA LYS A 28 -61.86 -17.73 16.51
C LYS A 28 -63.09 -17.09 17.22
N ARG A 29 -63.01 -15.76 17.46
CA ARG A 29 -64.16 -14.83 17.33
C ARG A 29 -63.73 -13.46 16.78
N SER A 30 -64.68 -12.59 16.39
CA SER A 30 -64.44 -11.53 15.41
C SER A 30 -65.16 -10.19 15.65
N ARG A 31 -64.63 -9.16 14.97
CA ARG A 31 -65.22 -7.84 14.58
C ARG A 31 -65.11 -6.64 15.53
N LYS A 32 -64.37 -5.63 15.02
CA LYS A 32 -64.76 -4.21 14.85
C LYS A 32 -65.06 -3.35 16.10
N LEU A 33 -64.23 -2.33 16.35
CA LEU A 33 -64.44 -0.94 15.85
C LEU A 33 -63.40 0.05 16.41
N LYS A 34 -62.79 0.85 15.53
CA LYS A 34 -62.56 2.31 15.70
C LYS A 34 -62.15 2.93 14.35
N GLU A 35 -62.28 4.24 14.25
CA GLU A 35 -62.34 4.96 12.96
C GLU A 35 -61.05 5.69 12.60
N LYS A 36 -60.87 5.98 11.31
CA LYS A 36 -59.78 6.83 10.81
C LYS A 36 -59.98 8.28 11.27
N LYS A 37 -58.91 8.91 11.75
CA LYS A 37 -58.61 10.31 11.42
C LYS A 37 -57.16 10.40 10.92
N ARG A 38 -56.99 10.94 9.71
CA ARG A 38 -55.67 11.33 9.18
C ARG A 38 -55.36 12.74 9.69
N ARG A 39 -54.11 12.99 10.06
CA ARG A 39 -53.44 14.29 9.90
C ARG A 39 -52.08 14.01 9.26
N HIS A 40 -51.54 15.01 8.56
CA HIS A 40 -50.14 14.96 8.18
C HIS A 40 -49.28 15.09 9.44
N GLN A 41 -48.19 14.33 9.47
CA GLN A 41 -46.97 14.68 10.18
C GLN A 41 -45.90 14.86 9.11
N ILE A 42 -44.99 15.81 9.33
CA ILE A 42 -43.80 16.02 8.52
C ILE A 42 -42.72 15.14 9.16
N SER A 43 -41.89 14.46 8.37
CA SER A 43 -40.67 13.86 8.92
C SER A 43 -39.71 15.00 9.26
N SER A 44 -39.49 15.20 10.56
CA SER A 44 -38.22 15.67 11.09
C SER A 44 -37.31 14.46 11.25
N ASP A 45 -36.01 14.71 11.20
CA ASP A 45 -34.99 13.74 11.59
C ASP A 45 -35.04 13.62 13.13
N GLU A 46 -35.16 12.38 13.63
CA GLU A 46 -35.24 12.03 15.06
C GLU A 46 -34.19 10.94 15.39
N GLU A 47 -33.08 10.91 14.65
CA GLU A 47 -31.94 9.98 14.86
C GLU A 47 -30.74 10.65 15.57
N ASP A 48 -30.69 11.99 15.63
CA ASP A 48 -29.63 12.73 16.37
C ASP A 48 -29.86 12.75 17.91
N GLU A 49 -31.07 12.47 18.41
CA GLU A 49 -31.42 12.59 19.86
C GLU A 49 -31.05 11.35 20.72
N GLU A 50 -30.73 10.18 20.13
CA GLU A 50 -30.30 9.00 20.92
C GLU A 50 -28.79 9.02 21.22
N ASP A 51 -27.94 9.51 20.30
CA ASP A 51 -26.48 9.61 20.49
C ASP A 51 -26.08 10.68 21.54
N ASP A 52 -26.76 11.84 21.55
CA ASP A 52 -26.52 12.93 22.52
C ASP A 52 -26.74 12.46 23.98
N ALA A 53 -27.56 11.42 24.21
CA ALA A 53 -27.90 10.93 25.55
C ALA A 53 -26.79 10.06 26.19
N GLU A 54 -26.13 9.18 25.42
CA GLU A 54 -25.04 8.35 25.96
C GLU A 54 -23.77 9.19 26.26
N ASP A 55 -23.48 10.22 25.45
CA ASP A 55 -22.36 11.14 25.70
C ASP A 55 -22.66 12.11 26.87
N GLU A 56 -23.94 12.49 27.12
CA GLU A 56 -24.34 13.20 28.36
C GLU A 56 -24.07 12.36 29.62
N ASP A 57 -24.43 11.08 29.63
CA ASP A 57 -24.20 10.21 30.79
C ASP A 57 -22.70 9.90 30.99
N ARG A 58 -21.91 9.78 29.91
CA ARG A 58 -20.44 9.74 29.99
C ARG A 58 -19.85 11.01 30.59
N ALA A 59 -20.38 12.18 30.21
CA ALA A 59 -20.01 13.45 30.82
C ALA A 59 -20.40 13.53 32.30
N ARG A 60 -21.58 13.00 32.70
CA ARG A 60 -22.00 12.89 34.11
C ARG A 60 -21.07 12.01 34.93
N GLU A 61 -20.70 10.82 34.43
CA GLU A 61 -19.71 9.92 35.07
C GLU A 61 -18.39 10.67 35.30
N GLU A 62 -17.89 11.37 34.28
CA GLU A 62 -16.70 12.20 34.36
C GLU A 62 -16.84 13.41 35.32
N MET A 63 -18.06 13.88 35.60
CA MET A 63 -18.39 15.04 36.45
C MET A 63 -18.62 14.71 37.93
N LYS A 64 -18.78 13.42 38.30
CA LYS A 64 -19.00 12.95 39.69
C LYS A 64 -17.93 13.40 40.71
N GLY A 65 -16.76 13.83 40.25
CA GLY A 65 -15.73 14.44 41.11
C GLY A 65 -15.97 15.91 41.50
N PHE A 66 -16.77 16.65 40.74
CA PHE A 66 -16.85 18.13 40.83
C PHE A 66 -18.24 18.67 41.15
N VAL A 67 -19.31 18.12 40.59
CA VAL A 67 -20.69 18.63 40.83
C VAL A 67 -21.27 18.03 42.13
N VAL A 68 -22.48 18.42 42.50
CA VAL A 68 -23.32 17.81 43.55
C VAL A 68 -24.67 17.48 42.91
N ASP A 69 -25.14 16.25 43.07
CA ASP A 69 -26.48 15.85 42.65
C ASP A 69 -27.49 16.30 43.73
N ASP A 70 -28.36 17.26 43.40
CA ASP A 70 -29.40 17.79 44.29
C ASP A 70 -30.73 16.99 44.17
N GLU A 71 -30.70 15.69 44.48
CA GLU A 71 -31.90 14.89 44.78
C GLU A 71 -31.70 14.07 46.07
N ASP A 72 -32.40 14.48 47.14
CA ASP A 72 -33.22 13.62 48.01
C ASP A 72 -33.85 14.46 49.16
N GLU A 73 -35.16 14.72 49.08
CA GLU A 73 -35.96 15.15 50.24
C GLU A 73 -36.51 13.91 50.98
N ASP A 74 -36.58 14.02 52.31
CA ASP A 74 -37.10 13.05 53.30
C ASP A 74 -38.22 12.08 52.83
N ASP A 75 -38.06 10.79 53.14
CA ASP A 75 -39.16 10.03 53.76
C ASP A 75 -38.67 8.93 54.74
N GLU A 76 -39.40 8.70 55.83
CA GLU A 76 -39.05 7.74 56.89
C GLU A 76 -39.76 6.38 56.73
N GLY A 77 -39.06 5.23 56.78
CA GLY A 77 -39.80 3.98 57.01
C GLY A 77 -39.10 2.60 56.91
N GLY A 78 -38.64 2.08 58.06
CA GLY A 78 -39.13 0.76 58.51
C GLY A 78 -38.38 -0.55 58.16
N ASP A 79 -37.31 -0.82 58.91
CA ASP A 79 -37.03 -2.11 59.61
C ASP A 79 -36.76 -3.43 58.81
N GLY A 80 -35.49 -3.88 58.87
CA GLY A 80 -35.18 -5.26 59.31
C GLY A 80 -34.51 -6.25 58.32
N GLY A 81 -33.27 -6.69 58.62
CA GLY A 81 -32.81 -8.04 58.17
C GLY A 81 -31.35 -8.30 57.73
N ASP A 82 -30.36 -8.06 58.59
CA ASP A 82 -29.13 -8.88 58.81
C ASP A 82 -28.37 -9.58 57.64
N ALA A 83 -27.16 -9.06 57.35
CA ALA A 83 -25.88 -9.73 57.00
C ALA A 83 -25.71 -10.62 55.74
N GLY A 84 -24.69 -10.28 54.93
CA GLY A 84 -24.01 -11.19 53.98
C GLY A 84 -23.13 -10.49 52.93
N ASP A 85 -21.80 -10.46 53.14
CA ASP A 85 -20.84 -9.95 52.15
C ASP A 85 -20.61 -10.95 50.99
N ASP A 86 -20.57 -10.47 49.75
CA ASP A 86 -19.86 -11.12 48.63
C ASP A 86 -19.66 -10.11 47.47
N GLU A 87 -18.44 -9.59 47.30
CA GLU A 87 -18.10 -8.70 46.17
C GLU A 87 -17.87 -9.50 44.88
N SER A 88 -18.81 -9.43 43.92
CA SER A 88 -18.61 -10.01 42.58
C SER A 88 -18.11 -8.95 41.59
N SER A 89 -16.81 -8.97 41.29
CA SER A 89 -16.21 -8.08 40.30
C SER A 89 -16.78 -8.30 38.90
N LYS A 90 -17.37 -7.26 38.32
CA LYS A 90 -17.87 -7.25 36.94
C LYS A 90 -16.85 -6.53 36.06
N ALA A 91 -16.13 -7.27 35.23
CA ALA A 91 -15.19 -6.67 34.28
C ALA A 91 -15.95 -6.03 33.11
N GLY A 92 -15.90 -4.70 33.01
CA GLY A 92 -16.17 -3.98 31.76
C GLY A 92 -15.00 -4.16 30.80
N SER A 93 -15.28 -4.12 29.50
CA SER A 93 -14.28 -4.20 28.43
C SER A 93 -14.21 -2.85 27.72
N ASP A 94 -13.70 -1.85 28.43
CA ASP A 94 -13.58 -0.48 27.92
C ASP A 94 -12.45 -0.42 26.88
N ASP A 95 -12.78 -0.73 25.63
CA ASP A 95 -11.92 -0.59 24.44
C ASP A 95 -12.58 0.38 23.42
N ASP A 96 -13.40 1.30 23.93
CA ASP A 96 -14.09 2.36 23.19
C ASP A 96 -13.09 3.47 22.83
N LEU A 97 -12.82 3.61 21.54
CA LEU A 97 -11.98 4.68 20.99
C LEU A 97 -12.72 6.03 21.05
N LEU A 98 -11.99 7.10 21.38
CA LEU A 98 -12.51 8.47 21.26
C LEU A 98 -12.80 8.80 19.79
N GLU A 99 -13.77 9.68 19.52
CA GLU A 99 -14.11 10.08 18.15
C GLU A 99 -12.91 10.74 17.43
N ASP A 100 -12.15 11.58 18.14
CA ASP A 100 -10.88 12.17 17.65
C ASP A 100 -9.83 11.09 17.29
N ASP A 101 -9.81 9.96 18.01
CA ASP A 101 -8.90 8.84 17.75
C ASP A 101 -9.38 8.00 16.55
N LEU A 102 -10.70 7.85 16.36
CA LEU A 102 -11.28 7.21 15.18
C LEU A 102 -10.95 7.97 13.88
N ASP A 103 -10.99 9.31 13.89
CA ASP A 103 -10.60 10.09 12.70
C ASP A 103 -9.08 10.06 12.45
N LEU A 104 -8.24 10.03 13.49
CA LEU A 104 -6.80 9.78 13.36
C LEU A 104 -6.51 8.39 12.77
N LEU A 105 -7.20 7.35 13.25
CA LEU A 105 -7.08 5.98 12.75
C LEU A 105 -7.61 5.86 11.31
N ASN A 106 -8.73 6.50 10.97
CA ASN A 106 -9.28 6.48 9.60
C ASN A 106 -8.38 7.25 8.60
N GLU A 107 -7.87 8.44 8.94
CA GLU A 107 -6.92 9.17 8.08
C GLU A 107 -5.56 8.45 7.93
N ASN A 108 -5.11 7.66 8.93
CA ASN A 108 -3.82 6.94 8.86
C ASN A 108 -3.92 5.54 8.25
N ILE A 109 -4.87 4.72 8.69
CA ILE A 109 -5.07 3.34 8.19
C ILE A 109 -5.74 3.35 6.79
N GLY A 110 -6.49 4.40 6.46
CA GLY A 110 -6.96 4.65 5.09
C GLY A 110 -8.11 3.76 4.62
N HIS A 111 -8.81 3.08 5.53
CA HIS A 111 -10.02 2.33 5.21
C HIS A 111 -11.24 3.27 5.18
N ASN A 112 -11.56 3.78 3.99
CA ASN A 112 -12.88 4.37 3.73
C ASN A 112 -13.95 3.27 3.81
N VAL A 113 -14.52 3.03 5.00
CA VAL A 113 -15.73 2.21 5.17
C VAL A 113 -16.97 3.04 4.78
N ARG A 114 -16.98 3.51 3.52
CA ARG A 114 -18.12 4.18 2.88
C ARG A 114 -18.52 3.37 1.65
N GLY A 115 -19.09 2.20 1.93
CA GLY A 115 -19.51 1.21 0.94
C GLY A 115 -20.84 0.51 1.26
N ARG A 116 -21.59 0.97 2.27
CA ARG A 116 -22.97 0.54 2.49
C ARG A 116 -23.89 1.37 1.60
N VAL A 117 -24.08 0.91 0.37
CA VAL A 117 -25.22 1.35 -0.44
C VAL A 117 -26.46 0.79 0.24
N GLU A 118 -27.25 1.66 0.85
CA GLU A 118 -28.61 1.29 1.26
C GLU A 118 -29.46 1.17 0.00
N ILE A 119 -29.74 -0.08 -0.36
CA ILE A 119 -30.78 -0.40 -1.33
C ILE A 119 -32.10 -0.13 -0.61
N SER A 120 -32.87 0.85 -1.06
CA SER A 120 -34.26 0.97 -0.60
C SER A 120 -35.04 -0.24 -1.13
N ASP A 121 -35.58 -1.05 -0.21
CA ASP A 121 -36.41 -2.21 -0.54
C ASP A 121 -37.83 -1.77 -0.95
N ASP A 122 -37.90 -0.97 -2.02
CA ASP A 122 -39.14 -0.57 -2.70
C ASP A 122 -39.71 -1.75 -3.51
N GLU A 123 -40.24 -2.77 -2.80
CA GLU A 123 -40.82 -3.98 -3.41
C GLU A 123 -41.90 -3.68 -4.49
N ASP A 124 -42.63 -2.56 -4.34
CA ASP A 124 -43.74 -2.12 -5.18
C ASP A 124 -43.38 -1.96 -6.68
N ASP A 125 -42.17 -1.48 -7.02
CA ASP A 125 -41.78 -1.29 -8.42
C ASP A 125 -41.19 -2.56 -9.07
N ARG A 126 -40.69 -3.52 -8.27
CA ARG A 126 -40.33 -4.87 -8.76
C ARG A 126 -41.55 -5.68 -9.19
N GLU A 127 -42.68 -5.56 -8.48
CA GLU A 127 -43.94 -6.22 -8.88
C GLU A 127 -44.50 -5.63 -10.19
N ARG A 128 -44.49 -4.30 -10.35
CA ARG A 128 -45.00 -3.62 -11.55
C ARG A 128 -44.31 -4.06 -12.84
N ILE A 129 -42.98 -4.21 -12.81
CA ILE A 129 -42.20 -4.60 -13.99
C ILE A 129 -42.48 -6.07 -14.35
N LYS A 130 -42.57 -6.97 -13.36
CA LYS A 130 -42.99 -8.38 -13.59
C LYS A 130 -44.38 -8.48 -14.20
N GLY A 131 -45.32 -7.64 -13.76
CA GLY A 131 -46.69 -7.60 -14.26
C GLY A 131 -46.85 -7.24 -15.74
N GLN A 132 -45.83 -6.64 -16.38
CA GLN A 132 -45.87 -6.29 -17.81
C GLN A 132 -45.14 -7.29 -18.72
N LEU A 133 -44.24 -8.13 -18.21
CA LEU A 133 -43.50 -9.10 -19.04
C LEU A 133 -44.18 -10.48 -19.16
N PHE A 134 -45.04 -10.88 -18.21
CA PHE A 134 -45.61 -12.23 -18.18
C PHE A 134 -47.13 -12.25 -17.95
N GLY A 135 -47.90 -11.84 -18.96
CA GLY A 135 -49.35 -12.09 -19.07
C GLY A 135 -49.66 -13.14 -20.14
N THR A 136 -50.06 -14.34 -19.75
CA THR A 136 -50.28 -15.47 -20.69
C THR A 136 -51.70 -15.57 -21.22
N SER A 137 -51.81 -15.63 -22.56
CA SER A 137 -52.80 -16.35 -23.39
C SER A 137 -54.23 -16.62 -22.87
N ASP A 138 -55.22 -16.24 -23.68
CA ASP A 138 -56.41 -17.09 -23.89
C ASP A 138 -56.89 -17.00 -25.36
N PHE A 139 -57.72 -17.96 -25.80
CA PHE A 139 -58.06 -18.24 -27.22
C PHE A 139 -59.43 -17.66 -27.67
N VAL A 140 -59.87 -18.00 -28.91
CA VAL A 140 -61.20 -17.79 -29.56
C VAL A 140 -61.37 -16.46 -30.33
N ASP A 141 -62.01 -16.36 -31.52
CA ASP A 141 -62.23 -17.27 -32.68
C ASP A 141 -62.74 -16.46 -33.91
N ASP A 142 -62.60 -17.03 -35.12
CA ASP A 142 -63.12 -16.72 -36.49
C ASP A 142 -63.63 -15.30 -36.91
N GLY A 143 -63.24 -14.83 -38.12
CA GLY A 143 -63.61 -13.47 -38.63
C GLY A 143 -63.08 -13.01 -40.00
N ARG A 144 -63.32 -13.77 -41.08
CA ARG A 144 -62.93 -13.51 -42.50
C ARG A 144 -63.76 -12.40 -43.23
N PRO A 145 -63.45 -11.97 -44.50
CA PRO A 145 -62.23 -12.08 -45.35
C PRO A 145 -61.86 -10.84 -46.26
N ASN A 146 -60.82 -10.98 -47.11
CA ASN A 146 -60.48 -10.25 -48.37
C ASN A 146 -60.06 -8.76 -48.26
N GLU A 147 -59.16 -8.17 -49.07
CA GLU A 147 -58.31 -8.58 -50.23
C GLU A 147 -57.08 -7.59 -50.30
N GLN A 148 -56.07 -7.57 -51.20
CA GLN A 148 -55.79 -8.15 -52.53
C GLN A 148 -54.24 -8.18 -52.81
N GLU A 149 -53.78 -8.99 -53.78
CA GLU A 149 -52.59 -8.93 -54.71
C GLU A 149 -51.31 -8.04 -54.46
N TYR A 150 -50.06 -8.35 -54.89
CA TYR A 150 -49.45 -9.49 -55.63
C TYR A 150 -47.90 -9.60 -55.54
N GLN A 151 -47.37 -10.82 -55.75
CA GLN A 151 -46.03 -11.21 -56.30
C GLN A 151 -44.69 -10.96 -55.55
N GLN A 152 -43.59 -11.49 -56.13
CA GLN A 152 -42.48 -12.17 -55.42
C GLN A 152 -41.20 -12.30 -56.30
N ARG A 153 -40.01 -12.56 -55.69
CA ARG A 153 -38.72 -13.10 -56.26
C ARG A 153 -37.77 -12.12 -57.00
N VAL A 154 -36.49 -12.43 -57.27
CA VAL A 154 -35.35 -12.99 -56.47
C VAL A 154 -34.05 -13.02 -57.35
N TYR A 155 -32.89 -12.59 -56.80
CA TYR A 155 -31.46 -12.79 -57.21
C TYR A 155 -30.98 -12.73 -58.70
N THR A 156 -29.98 -11.85 -58.97
CA THR A 156 -28.65 -12.02 -59.65
C THR A 156 -27.98 -10.62 -59.68
N ASP A 157 -26.72 -10.33 -59.30
CA ASP A 157 -25.37 -10.88 -59.59
C ASP A 157 -24.62 -10.21 -60.79
N ALA A 158 -23.29 -10.09 -60.66
CA ALA A 158 -22.24 -9.76 -61.66
C ALA A 158 -22.10 -8.33 -62.29
N GLY A 159 -21.34 -7.45 -61.61
CA GLY A 159 -19.98 -7.02 -62.06
C GLY A 159 -19.70 -5.94 -63.14
N SER A 160 -18.48 -5.36 -63.03
CA SER A 160 -17.59 -4.81 -64.11
C SER A 160 -17.44 -3.28 -64.37
N ARG A 161 -16.28 -2.73 -63.91
CA ARG A 161 -15.31 -1.82 -64.58
C ARG A 161 -15.49 -0.27 -64.72
N SER A 162 -14.36 0.39 -64.41
CA SER A 162 -13.58 1.44 -65.15
C SER A 162 -14.04 2.91 -65.28
N GLU A 163 -13.09 3.81 -64.92
CA GLU A 163 -12.65 5.05 -65.64
C GLU A 163 -13.67 6.21 -65.85
N SER A 164 -13.29 7.50 -65.91
CA SER A 164 -12.09 8.26 -65.48
C SER A 164 -12.39 9.79 -65.53
N GLU A 165 -11.44 10.62 -65.08
CA GLU A 165 -11.16 12.02 -65.51
C GLU A 165 -12.21 13.17 -65.41
N GLN A 166 -11.88 14.12 -64.52
CA GLN A 166 -11.73 15.58 -64.74
C GLN A 166 -12.64 16.38 -65.71
N SER A 167 -13.16 17.52 -65.22
CA SER A 167 -13.26 18.78 -65.98
C SER A 167 -13.27 19.99 -65.05
N GLU A 168 -12.60 21.09 -65.43
CA GLU A 168 -12.35 22.30 -64.60
C GLU A 168 -13.31 23.48 -64.92
N ASP A 169 -12.91 24.69 -64.49
CA ASP A 169 -13.29 26.04 -64.98
C ASP A 169 -14.49 26.78 -64.29
N PRO A 170 -14.58 28.13 -64.33
CA PRO A 170 -13.96 28.91 -63.25
C PRO A 170 -14.74 30.14 -62.70
N PHE A 171 -14.23 30.65 -61.56
CA PHE A 171 -14.05 32.07 -61.18
C PHE A 171 -15.15 33.13 -61.47
N ILE A 172 -15.67 33.74 -60.41
CA ILE A 172 -15.90 35.20 -60.31
C ILE A 172 -15.71 35.63 -58.85
N VAL A 173 -15.05 36.78 -58.63
CA VAL A 173 -14.74 37.35 -57.31
C VAL A 173 -15.27 38.78 -57.24
N GLN A 174 -15.90 39.16 -56.12
CA GLN A 174 -15.87 40.54 -55.64
C GLN A 174 -16.09 40.64 -54.12
N ASP A 175 -15.33 41.55 -53.51
CA ASP A 175 -15.31 41.85 -52.08
C ASP A 175 -16.57 42.60 -51.60
N GLU A 176 -16.95 42.40 -50.34
CA GLU A 176 -16.59 43.35 -49.27
C GLU A 176 -16.83 42.73 -47.87
N GLY A 177 -16.01 43.11 -46.89
CA GLY A 177 -15.90 42.36 -45.64
C GLY A 177 -16.48 43.05 -44.40
N GLN A 178 -16.76 42.25 -43.38
CA GLN A 178 -16.38 42.55 -41.99
C GLN A 178 -16.50 41.32 -41.08
N ARG A 179 -15.37 40.67 -40.75
CA ARG A 179 -15.31 39.61 -39.73
C ARG A 179 -15.20 40.23 -38.33
N ARG A 180 -16.23 40.07 -37.49
CA ARG A 180 -16.06 40.24 -36.03
C ARG A 180 -15.55 38.93 -35.42
N ARG A 181 -14.29 38.90 -35.00
CA ARG A 181 -13.73 37.81 -34.18
C ARG A 181 -14.32 37.90 -32.76
N HIS A 182 -15.00 36.85 -32.30
CA HIS A 182 -15.07 36.58 -30.86
C HIS A 182 -13.85 35.73 -30.47
N ARG A 183 -13.01 36.24 -29.57
CA ARG A 183 -12.07 35.38 -28.82
C ARG A 183 -12.86 34.77 -27.66
N LYS A 184 -13.05 33.45 -27.64
CA LYS A 184 -13.07 32.74 -26.35
C LYS A 184 -11.62 32.72 -25.83
N LYS A 185 -11.44 32.79 -24.51
CA LYS A 185 -10.19 32.41 -23.85
C LYS A 185 -10.41 31.00 -23.31
N GLY A 186 -9.89 29.99 -24.01
CA GLY A 186 -9.46 28.77 -23.34
C GLY A 186 -8.05 29.01 -22.79
N THR A 187 -7.75 28.49 -21.61
CA THR A 187 -6.40 28.56 -21.04
C THR A 187 -5.61 27.38 -21.59
N LYS A 188 -4.86 27.56 -22.69
CA LYS A 188 -3.95 26.51 -23.17
C LYS A 188 -3.01 26.16 -22.00
N ARG A 189 -2.93 24.88 -21.63
CA ARG A 189 -1.93 24.43 -20.64
C ARG A 189 -0.57 24.57 -21.31
N GLU A 190 0.25 25.47 -20.79
CA GLU A 190 1.61 25.69 -21.28
C GLU A 190 2.50 24.56 -20.77
N TYR A 191 2.60 23.48 -21.55
CA TYR A 191 3.65 22.48 -21.38
C TYR A 191 5.02 23.19 -21.48
N SER A 192 6.01 22.73 -20.73
CA SER A 192 7.39 23.21 -20.91
C SER A 192 7.86 22.95 -22.34
N ASP A 193 8.28 24.01 -23.06
CA ASP A 193 8.75 23.92 -24.45
C ASP A 193 9.79 22.80 -24.63
N GLN A 194 10.67 22.60 -23.64
CA GLN A 194 11.70 21.56 -23.62
C GLN A 194 11.12 20.15 -23.80
N VAL A 195 9.97 19.84 -23.20
CA VAL A 195 9.32 18.52 -23.29
C VAL A 195 8.65 18.33 -24.66
N LEU A 196 8.11 19.41 -25.24
CA LEU A 196 7.53 19.38 -26.58
C LEU A 196 8.60 19.27 -27.66
N ASP A 197 9.76 19.91 -27.46
CA ASP A 197 10.89 19.83 -28.38
C ASP A 197 11.62 18.47 -28.26
N GLU A 198 11.85 17.95 -27.04
CA GLU A 198 12.30 16.56 -26.82
C GLU A 198 11.37 15.54 -27.51
N ALA A 199 10.05 15.75 -27.45
CA ALA A 199 9.09 14.89 -28.14
C ALA A 199 9.18 14.99 -29.67
N LYS A 200 9.30 16.20 -30.24
CA LYS A 200 9.45 16.40 -31.70
C LYS A 200 10.72 15.72 -32.22
N ASP A 201 11.85 15.91 -31.54
CA ASP A 201 13.14 15.32 -31.91
C ASP A 201 13.11 13.78 -31.83
N ILE A 202 12.35 13.21 -30.89
CA ILE A 202 12.19 11.75 -30.74
C ILE A 202 11.21 11.14 -31.76
N PHE A 203 10.14 11.85 -32.14
CA PHE A 203 9.11 11.31 -33.03
C PHE A 203 9.30 11.66 -34.51
N GLY A 204 10.06 12.72 -34.85
CA GLY A 204 10.36 13.10 -36.23
C GLY A 204 9.15 13.56 -37.05
N VAL A 205 8.09 14.05 -36.38
CA VAL A 205 6.87 14.58 -37.00
C VAL A 205 6.82 16.09 -36.74
N GLU A 206 6.79 16.89 -37.81
CA GLU A 206 6.83 18.36 -37.70
C GLU A 206 5.56 18.95 -37.05
N ASP A 207 4.40 18.32 -37.28
CA ASP A 207 3.08 18.75 -36.79
C ASP A 207 2.53 17.82 -35.68
N LEU A 208 3.11 17.88 -34.47
CA LEU A 208 2.57 17.15 -33.31
C LEU A 208 1.19 17.66 -32.84
N ASP A 209 0.79 18.88 -33.20
CA ASP A 209 -0.51 19.46 -32.82
C ASP A 209 -1.70 18.68 -33.44
N GLU A 210 -1.56 18.11 -34.65
CA GLU A 210 -2.62 17.32 -35.33
C GLU A 210 -2.93 16.00 -34.60
N PHE A 211 -2.03 15.53 -33.71
CA PHE A 211 -2.25 14.35 -32.87
C PHE A 211 -3.18 14.61 -31.66
N TYR A 212 -3.41 15.87 -31.29
CA TYR A 212 -4.23 16.27 -30.14
C TYR A 212 -5.60 16.88 -30.52
N GLU A 213 -5.84 17.25 -31.78
CA GLU A 213 -7.19 17.67 -32.22
C GLU A 213 -8.22 16.51 -32.07
N ASP A 214 -7.77 15.26 -32.17
CA ASP A 214 -8.56 14.03 -31.90
C ASP A 214 -8.86 13.82 -30.40
N GLU A 215 -8.16 14.52 -29.49
CA GLU A 215 -8.39 14.45 -28.03
C GLU A 215 -9.54 15.39 -27.60
N GLU A 216 -9.71 16.55 -28.24
CA GLU A 216 -10.92 17.38 -28.10
C GLU A 216 -12.18 16.60 -28.52
N VAL A 217 -12.11 15.67 -29.49
CA VAL A 217 -13.24 14.82 -29.90
C VAL A 217 -13.62 13.77 -28.82
N LEU A 218 -12.64 13.28 -28.06
CA LEU A 218 -12.88 12.38 -26.92
C LEU A 218 -13.36 13.14 -25.67
N GLU A 219 -12.93 14.40 -25.48
CA GLU A 219 -13.56 15.29 -24.49
C GLU A 219 -14.99 15.68 -24.92
N GLU A 220 -15.30 15.89 -26.22
CA GLU A 220 -16.68 16.09 -26.70
C GLU A 220 -17.59 14.86 -26.45
N GLU A 221 -17.12 13.63 -26.67
CA GLU A 221 -17.88 12.41 -26.29
C GLU A 221 -18.11 12.26 -24.77
N LEU A 222 -17.39 13.01 -23.93
CA LEU A 222 -17.57 13.06 -22.48
C LEU A 222 -18.44 14.26 -22.04
N GLU A 223 -18.24 15.45 -22.64
CA GLU A 223 -19.02 16.67 -22.38
C GLU A 223 -20.45 16.62 -22.95
N GLU A 224 -20.74 15.81 -23.98
CA GLU A 224 -22.13 15.52 -24.40
C GLU A 224 -22.99 14.92 -23.27
N GLY A 225 -22.37 14.45 -22.17
CA GLY A 225 -23.07 14.06 -20.94
C GLY A 225 -23.62 15.23 -20.11
N GLU A 226 -23.02 16.43 -20.13
CA GLU A 226 -23.25 17.45 -19.09
C GLU A 226 -23.68 18.87 -19.55
N GLU A 227 -23.70 19.25 -20.84
CA GLU A 227 -24.22 20.59 -21.23
C GLU A 227 -25.52 20.62 -22.08
N SER A 228 -26.68 20.63 -21.40
CA SER A 228 -27.73 21.62 -21.71
C SER A 228 -28.88 21.66 -20.68
N ILE A 229 -28.79 22.57 -19.71
CA ILE A 229 -29.95 22.94 -18.87
C ILE A 229 -30.95 23.78 -19.68
N ARG A 230 -31.77 23.11 -20.50
CA ARG A 230 -33.03 23.65 -21.01
C ARG A 230 -34.19 22.82 -20.47
N THR A 231 -35.13 23.50 -19.82
CA THR A 231 -36.19 22.94 -18.97
C THR A 231 -37.15 22.00 -19.70
N THR A 232 -36.71 20.75 -19.86
CA THR A 232 -37.50 19.61 -20.29
C THR A 232 -37.36 18.51 -19.25
N ARG A 233 -38.43 17.72 -19.04
CA ARG A 233 -38.46 16.72 -17.96
C ARG A 233 -37.43 15.62 -18.22
N PRO A 234 -36.72 15.13 -17.18
CA PRO A 234 -35.79 14.03 -17.35
C PRO A 234 -36.51 12.83 -17.95
N ARG A 235 -36.02 12.37 -19.10
CA ARG A 235 -36.28 11.00 -19.57
C ARG A 235 -35.26 10.13 -18.83
N GLY A 236 -35.74 9.09 -18.15
CA GLY A 236 -34.86 8.22 -17.36
C GLY A 236 -33.67 7.73 -18.20
N ALA A 237 -32.48 7.72 -17.59
CA ALA A 237 -31.27 7.26 -18.23
C ALA A 237 -31.47 5.86 -18.81
N LYS A 238 -30.95 5.61 -20.01
CA LYS A 238 -30.91 4.26 -20.56
C LYS A 238 -29.86 3.48 -19.78
N VAL A 239 -30.30 2.62 -18.86
CA VAL A 239 -29.45 1.65 -18.16
C VAL A 239 -28.54 0.98 -19.18
N THR A 240 -27.23 1.23 -19.06
CA THR A 240 -26.22 0.68 -19.95
C THR A 240 -25.93 -0.77 -19.56
N LEU A 241 -25.20 -1.51 -20.41
CA LEU A 241 -24.82 -2.87 -20.04
C LEU A 241 -23.90 -2.91 -18.81
N LEU A 242 -23.09 -1.86 -18.60
CA LEU A 242 -22.18 -1.73 -17.46
C LEU A 242 -22.97 -1.59 -16.14
N ASP A 243 -24.08 -0.84 -16.16
CA ASP A 243 -24.97 -0.65 -14.99
C ASP A 243 -25.72 -1.94 -14.58
N THR A 244 -25.58 -3.02 -15.35
CA THR A 244 -26.15 -4.35 -15.04
C THR A 244 -25.11 -5.36 -14.54
N ILE A 245 -23.83 -4.99 -14.49
CA ILE A 245 -22.72 -5.81 -13.99
C ILE A 245 -22.45 -5.45 -12.52
N GLU A 246 -22.03 -6.42 -11.71
CA GLU A 246 -21.71 -6.15 -10.31
C GLU A 246 -20.51 -5.18 -10.19
N PRO A 247 -20.56 -4.14 -9.32
CA PRO A 247 -19.46 -3.19 -9.18
C PRO A 247 -18.10 -3.82 -8.87
N SER A 248 -18.08 -5.01 -8.24
CA SER A 248 -16.87 -5.78 -7.94
C SER A 248 -16.23 -6.40 -9.19
N GLU A 249 -17.03 -6.83 -10.17
CA GLU A 249 -16.55 -7.35 -11.46
C GLU A 249 -16.04 -6.22 -12.36
N LEU A 250 -16.69 -5.05 -12.33
CA LEU A 250 -16.20 -3.85 -13.02
C LEU A 250 -14.84 -3.39 -12.49
N GLU A 251 -14.59 -3.54 -11.18
CA GLU A 251 -13.30 -3.25 -10.55
C GLU A 251 -12.22 -4.24 -11.02
N LYS A 252 -12.49 -5.55 -10.92
CA LYS A 252 -11.55 -6.61 -11.35
C LYS A 252 -11.27 -6.62 -12.85
N GLY A 253 -12.20 -6.11 -13.66
CA GLY A 253 -12.03 -5.96 -15.12
C GLY A 253 -11.39 -4.64 -15.55
N PHE A 254 -11.18 -3.68 -14.64
CA PHE A 254 -10.74 -2.31 -14.91
C PHE A 254 -11.60 -1.58 -15.98
N VAL A 255 -12.93 -1.59 -15.81
CA VAL A 255 -13.90 -1.06 -16.79
C VAL A 255 -14.73 0.13 -16.28
N ARG A 256 -14.44 0.68 -15.09
CA ARG A 256 -15.15 1.87 -14.57
C ARG A 256 -14.81 3.13 -15.38
N ALA A 257 -15.61 4.19 -15.23
CA ALA A 257 -15.34 5.48 -15.86
C ALA A 257 -14.00 6.09 -15.40
N GLU A 258 -13.71 6.00 -14.10
CA GLU A 258 -12.44 6.38 -13.47
C GLU A 258 -11.25 5.62 -14.11
N ASP A 259 -11.43 4.33 -14.37
CA ASP A 259 -10.41 3.46 -14.96
C ASP A 259 -10.06 3.90 -16.40
N LYS A 260 -11.06 4.32 -17.18
CA LYS A 260 -10.85 4.89 -18.52
C LYS A 260 -10.05 6.18 -18.45
N LYS A 261 -10.38 7.08 -17.51
CA LYS A 261 -9.61 8.32 -17.30
C LYS A 261 -8.14 8.00 -17.01
N ILE A 262 -7.88 7.03 -16.13
CA ILE A 262 -6.51 6.60 -15.80
C ILE A 262 -5.78 6.03 -17.03
N ILE A 263 -6.48 5.29 -17.89
CA ILE A 263 -5.92 4.76 -19.15
C ILE A 263 -5.56 5.90 -20.12
N CYS A 264 -6.45 6.89 -20.31
CA CYS A 264 -6.25 7.99 -21.25
C CYS A 264 -5.22 9.03 -20.77
N GLU A 265 -5.27 9.47 -19.51
CA GLU A 265 -4.42 10.56 -18.99
C GLU A 265 -2.92 10.22 -19.14
N ASP A 266 -2.15 11.07 -19.82
CA ASP A 266 -0.70 10.90 -20.07
C ASP A 266 0.15 11.20 -18.82
N ARG A 267 -0.06 10.36 -17.79
CA ARG A 267 0.73 10.31 -16.57
C ARG A 267 1.02 8.87 -16.19
N PRO A 268 2.18 8.57 -15.58
CA PRO A 268 2.47 7.25 -15.03
C PRO A 268 1.35 6.75 -14.12
N GLU A 269 0.86 5.53 -14.35
CA GLU A 269 -0.34 5.03 -13.66
C GLU A 269 -0.19 5.01 -12.12
N ARG A 270 1.01 4.73 -11.62
CA ARG A 270 1.34 4.78 -10.18
C ARG A 270 1.26 6.18 -9.57
N PHE A 271 1.48 7.24 -10.34
CA PHE A 271 1.32 8.63 -9.86
C PHE A 271 -0.16 9.04 -9.77
N GLN A 272 -1.03 8.39 -10.55
CA GLN A 272 -2.48 8.63 -10.55
C GLN A 272 -3.20 7.87 -9.43
N ILE A 273 -2.73 6.66 -9.08
CA ILE A 273 -3.30 5.80 -8.03
C ILE A 273 -2.84 6.21 -6.61
N ARG A 274 -1.83 7.08 -6.51
CA ARG A 274 -1.29 7.60 -5.25
C ARG A 274 -2.35 8.33 -4.41
N LYS A 275 -2.34 8.16 -3.07
CA LYS A 275 -3.32 8.80 -2.16
C LYS A 275 -3.33 10.32 -2.27
N ILE A 276 -2.19 10.91 -2.62
CA ILE A 276 -2.01 12.34 -2.86
C ILE A 276 -1.47 12.50 -4.28
N PRO A 277 -2.15 13.27 -5.16
CA PRO A 277 -1.73 13.42 -6.54
C PRO A 277 -0.38 14.14 -6.64
N VAL A 278 0.44 13.73 -7.60
CA VAL A 278 1.69 14.43 -7.92
C VAL A 278 1.35 15.78 -8.57
N THR A 279 1.82 16.87 -7.97
CA THR A 279 1.62 18.24 -8.46
C THR A 279 2.95 18.95 -8.69
N GLU A 280 2.98 19.82 -9.69
CA GLU A 280 4.13 20.68 -10.00
C GLU A 280 4.45 21.62 -8.83
N ILE A 281 5.72 22.02 -8.73
CA ILE A 281 6.30 22.76 -7.60
C ILE A 281 7.40 23.73 -8.09
N ASP A 282 7.62 24.82 -7.35
CA ASP A 282 8.66 25.80 -7.66
C ASP A 282 10.03 25.44 -7.08
N ASP A 283 11.09 26.12 -7.53
CA ASP A 283 12.46 25.85 -7.08
C ASP A 283 12.69 26.18 -5.58
N HIS A 284 11.84 27.01 -4.96
CA HIS A 284 11.94 27.33 -3.53
C HIS A 284 11.42 26.19 -2.65
N ASP A 285 10.18 25.76 -2.85
CA ASP A 285 9.58 24.68 -2.05
C ASP A 285 10.27 23.34 -2.36
N LEU A 286 10.77 23.11 -3.58
CA LEU A 286 11.67 21.98 -3.89
C LEU A 286 12.91 21.93 -2.99
N GLN A 287 13.52 23.08 -2.70
CA GLN A 287 14.71 23.14 -1.84
C GLN A 287 14.36 22.89 -0.36
N LEU A 288 13.19 23.35 0.09
CA LEU A 288 12.69 23.08 1.45
C LEU A 288 12.31 21.60 1.62
N GLU A 289 11.62 21.02 0.64
CA GLU A 289 11.26 19.60 0.60
C GLU A 289 12.51 18.71 0.62
N ALA A 290 13.52 19.00 -0.21
CA ALA A 290 14.75 18.22 -0.25
C ALA A 290 15.53 18.21 1.08
N LEU A 291 15.56 19.34 1.79
CA LEU A 291 16.17 19.43 3.12
C LEU A 291 15.35 18.69 4.18
N TRP A 292 14.02 18.77 4.12
CA TRP A 292 13.11 18.03 5.01
C TRP A 292 13.24 16.52 4.80
N ILE A 293 13.25 16.04 3.56
CA ILE A 293 13.43 14.61 3.24
C ILE A 293 14.81 14.11 3.74
N LEU A 294 15.89 14.88 3.57
CA LEU A 294 17.20 14.48 4.09
C LEU A 294 17.20 14.30 5.61
N GLU A 295 16.58 15.21 6.35
CA GLU A 295 16.51 15.14 7.81
C GLU A 295 15.58 14.01 8.27
N PHE A 296 14.36 13.93 7.74
CA PHE A 296 13.33 13.02 8.25
C PHE A 296 13.35 11.60 7.66
N ALA A 297 13.91 11.38 6.47
CA ALA A 297 13.99 10.05 5.84
C ALA A 297 15.33 9.32 6.04
N PHE A 298 16.41 10.07 6.32
CA PHE A 298 17.77 9.52 6.39
C PHE A 298 18.54 9.82 7.68
N LYS A 299 18.18 10.88 8.43
CA LYS A 299 18.85 11.26 9.70
C LYS A 299 17.98 11.09 10.95
N ALA A 300 16.66 10.93 10.79
CA ALA A 300 15.73 10.81 11.90
C ALA A 300 16.10 9.70 12.89
N GLN A 301 16.08 10.04 14.17
CA GLN A 301 16.28 9.07 15.24
C GLN A 301 15.00 8.25 15.47
N THR A 302 15.14 6.93 15.39
CA THR A 302 14.11 5.95 15.80
C THR A 302 14.10 5.77 17.31
N LEU A 303 12.94 5.42 17.88
CA LEU A 303 12.79 5.06 19.29
C LEU A 303 13.47 3.72 19.60
N SER A 304 13.36 2.78 18.66
CA SER A 304 13.96 1.44 18.70
C SER A 304 15.26 1.35 17.88
N GLN A 305 16.06 0.30 18.08
CA GLN A 305 17.22 -0.02 17.25
C GLN A 305 16.77 -0.62 15.92
N GLN A 306 16.57 0.24 14.92
CA GLN A 306 16.31 -0.15 13.54
C GLN A 306 17.60 -0.21 12.71
N THR A 307 17.66 -1.16 11.78
CA THR A 307 18.70 -1.21 10.74
C THR A 307 18.21 -0.49 9.48
N ASP A 308 19.13 0.10 8.70
CA ASP A 308 18.87 0.80 7.41
C ASP A 308 18.22 2.20 7.43
N THR A 309 18.33 2.98 8.52
CA THR A 309 17.85 4.38 8.55
C THR A 309 18.56 5.30 7.54
N GLY A 310 19.89 5.27 7.47
CA GLY A 310 20.69 6.13 6.57
C GLY A 310 20.63 5.81 5.07
N LEU A 311 21.39 6.59 4.28
CA LEU A 311 21.60 6.43 2.83
C LEU A 311 22.20 5.06 2.47
N SER A 312 21.82 4.47 1.34
CA SER A 312 22.24 3.12 0.98
C SER A 312 23.68 3.02 0.46
N ILE A 313 24.32 4.14 0.11
CA ILE A 313 25.74 4.17 -0.31
C ILE A 313 26.69 3.71 0.80
N TYR A 314 26.42 4.04 2.08
CA TYR A 314 27.28 3.62 3.20
C TYR A 314 27.44 2.09 3.32
N LYS A 315 26.44 1.34 2.81
CA LYS A 315 26.39 -0.12 2.85
C LYS A 315 27.30 -0.78 1.81
N HIS A 316 27.67 -0.03 0.75
CA HIS A 316 28.39 -0.55 -0.41
C HIS A 316 29.92 -0.35 -0.33
N GLY A 317 30.45 0.13 0.81
CA GLY A 317 31.87 0.09 1.10
C GLY A 317 32.74 1.15 0.43
N LYS A 318 32.14 2.28 -0.02
CA LYS A 318 32.88 3.49 -0.42
C LYS A 318 33.74 4.03 0.74
N GLY A 319 34.83 4.73 0.42
CA GLY A 319 35.80 5.22 1.40
C GLY A 319 35.27 6.36 2.28
N THR A 320 35.80 6.53 3.49
CA THR A 320 35.33 7.56 4.45
C THR A 320 35.48 9.01 3.97
N LEU A 321 36.20 9.28 2.88
CA LEU A 321 36.23 10.58 2.20
C LEU A 321 35.04 10.76 1.25
N GLU A 322 34.70 9.71 0.50
CA GLU A 322 33.58 9.66 -0.46
C GLU A 322 32.22 9.70 0.26
N VAL A 323 32.17 9.14 1.47
CA VAL A 323 31.04 9.19 2.41
C VAL A 323 30.65 10.64 2.74
N ASN A 324 31.62 11.47 3.16
CA ASN A 324 31.35 12.84 3.56
C ASN A 324 30.89 13.71 2.36
N THR A 325 31.51 13.54 1.19
CA THR A 325 31.09 14.29 -0.02
C THR A 325 29.69 13.89 -0.49
N ALA A 326 29.30 12.62 -0.33
CA ALA A 326 27.96 12.16 -0.68
C ALA A 326 26.88 12.79 0.23
N GLU A 327 27.19 13.06 1.51
CA GLU A 327 26.31 13.79 2.43
C GLU A 327 26.17 15.27 2.08
N GLU A 328 27.27 15.93 1.67
CA GLU A 328 27.27 17.33 1.23
C GLU A 328 26.52 17.53 -0.09
N GLU A 329 26.60 16.58 -1.03
CA GLU A 329 25.83 16.58 -2.29
C GLU A 329 24.36 16.16 -2.11
N ALA A 330 24.02 15.38 -1.08
CA ALA A 330 22.69 14.75 -0.94
C ALA A 330 21.48 15.70 -1.07
N PRO A 331 21.45 16.92 -0.49
CA PRO A 331 20.31 17.83 -0.65
C PRO A 331 20.02 18.18 -2.11
N GLU A 332 21.07 18.41 -2.90
CA GLU A 332 20.95 18.80 -4.31
C GLU A 332 20.51 17.62 -5.19
N LYS A 333 21.01 16.43 -4.88
CA LYS A 333 20.62 15.18 -5.56
C LYS A 333 19.17 14.79 -5.25
N ILE A 334 18.69 15.06 -4.03
CA ILE A 334 17.28 14.92 -3.65
C ILE A 334 16.43 15.98 -4.37
N ARG A 335 16.89 17.24 -4.44
CA ARG A 335 16.18 18.34 -5.14
C ARG A 335 15.91 18.01 -6.61
N GLU A 336 16.91 17.56 -7.35
CA GLU A 336 16.72 17.14 -8.75
C GLU A 336 15.89 15.85 -8.87
N ALA A 337 15.99 14.89 -7.93
CA ALA A 337 15.13 13.71 -7.92
C ALA A 337 13.63 14.07 -7.76
N ILE A 338 13.28 14.97 -6.83
CA ILE A 338 11.90 15.47 -6.67
C ILE A 338 11.46 16.23 -7.94
N ARG A 339 12.34 17.06 -8.51
CA ARG A 339 12.07 17.79 -9.77
C ARG A 339 11.74 16.85 -10.94
N PHE A 340 12.43 15.72 -11.07
CA PHE A 340 12.11 14.69 -12.05
C PHE A 340 10.73 14.06 -11.80
N ILE A 341 10.42 13.71 -10.54
CA ILE A 341 9.13 13.11 -10.15
C ILE A 341 7.96 14.08 -10.39
N ARG A 342 8.06 15.32 -9.89
CA ARG A 342 6.95 16.28 -9.83
C ARG A 342 6.77 17.10 -11.10
N ASN A 343 7.85 17.63 -11.66
CA ASN A 343 7.79 18.58 -12.78
C ASN A 343 8.05 17.94 -14.14
N GLN A 344 8.78 16.82 -14.20
CA GLN A 344 8.99 16.07 -15.46
C GLN A 344 8.12 14.80 -15.56
N LEU A 345 7.52 14.34 -14.46
CA LEU A 345 6.68 13.14 -14.36
C LEU A 345 7.43 11.85 -14.73
N PHE A 346 8.69 11.75 -14.31
CA PHE A 346 9.50 10.52 -14.42
C PHE A 346 9.44 9.69 -13.15
N GLU A 347 9.23 8.38 -13.27
CA GLU A 347 9.28 7.46 -12.12
C GLU A 347 10.71 7.09 -11.72
N VAL A 348 10.83 6.59 -10.49
CA VAL A 348 12.10 6.14 -9.88
C VAL A 348 12.92 5.20 -10.77
N PRO A 349 12.35 4.20 -11.50
CA PRO A 349 13.14 3.37 -12.42
C PRO A 349 13.74 4.16 -13.59
N PHE A 350 12.99 5.08 -14.21
CA PHE A 350 13.52 5.91 -15.30
C PHE A 350 14.66 6.81 -14.78
N ILE A 351 14.48 7.45 -13.63
CA ILE A 351 15.50 8.30 -13.00
C ILE A 351 16.79 7.48 -12.73
N ALA A 352 16.64 6.29 -12.15
CA ALA A 352 17.76 5.43 -11.77
C ALA A 352 18.49 4.75 -12.95
N PHE A 353 17.87 4.67 -14.13
CA PHE A 353 18.51 4.12 -15.34
C PHE A 353 19.01 5.20 -16.31
N TYR A 354 18.26 6.28 -16.51
CA TYR A 354 18.50 7.28 -17.58
C TYR A 354 18.80 8.70 -17.09
N ARG A 355 18.82 8.94 -15.77
CA ARG A 355 19.24 10.22 -15.17
C ARG A 355 20.32 10.02 -14.08
N LYS A 356 21.10 8.93 -14.19
CA LYS A 356 22.12 8.50 -13.21
C LYS A 356 23.10 9.60 -12.79
N GLU A 357 23.56 10.42 -13.74
CA GLU A 357 24.51 11.51 -13.51
C GLU A 357 24.00 12.53 -12.46
N TYR A 358 22.67 12.67 -12.36
CA TYR A 358 22.00 13.59 -11.46
C TYR A 358 21.73 13.00 -10.06
N VAL A 359 21.92 11.68 -9.84
CA VAL A 359 21.53 11.02 -8.58
C VAL A 359 22.56 10.05 -8.00
N GLU A 360 23.27 9.26 -8.80
CA GLU A 360 24.03 8.06 -8.36
C GLU A 360 25.25 8.37 -7.45
N SER A 361 25.72 9.63 -7.40
CA SER A 361 26.78 10.03 -6.47
C SER A 361 26.34 9.96 -4.99
N SER A 362 25.06 10.23 -4.69
CA SER A 362 24.50 10.24 -3.33
C SER A 362 23.31 9.29 -3.11
N LEU A 363 22.53 8.96 -4.15
CA LEU A 363 21.26 8.22 -4.03
C LEU A 363 21.27 6.95 -4.91
N LEU A 364 20.90 5.82 -4.32
CA LEU A 364 20.63 4.57 -5.06
C LEU A 364 19.12 4.34 -5.22
N MET A 365 18.71 3.38 -6.05
CA MET A 365 17.29 3.02 -6.28
C MET A 365 16.44 2.91 -4.98
N PRO A 366 16.89 2.28 -3.88
CA PRO A 366 16.10 2.23 -2.64
C PRO A 366 15.97 3.59 -1.94
N ASP A 367 16.95 4.48 -2.10
CA ASP A 367 16.94 5.83 -1.54
C ASP A 367 16.00 6.73 -2.36
N LEU A 368 15.92 6.55 -3.69
CA LEU A 368 14.94 7.22 -4.54
C LEU A 368 13.49 6.80 -4.22
N TRP A 369 13.25 5.53 -3.88
CA TRP A 369 11.94 5.10 -3.37
C TRP A 369 11.62 5.70 -1.99
N LYS A 370 12.61 5.86 -1.09
CA LYS A 370 12.42 6.64 0.15
C LYS A 370 12.02 8.09 -0.16
N VAL A 371 12.68 8.76 -1.13
CA VAL A 371 12.31 10.13 -1.56
C VAL A 371 10.86 10.16 -2.06
N TYR A 372 10.45 9.24 -2.95
CA TYR A 372 9.07 9.14 -3.43
C TYR A 372 8.03 8.91 -2.32
N GLN A 373 8.37 8.13 -1.29
CA GLN A 373 7.48 7.92 -0.14
C GLN A 373 7.41 9.14 0.79
N PHE A 374 8.51 9.88 0.95
CA PHE A 374 8.56 11.05 1.84
C PHE A 374 8.02 12.33 1.17
N ASP A 375 8.09 12.46 -0.15
CA ASP A 375 7.34 13.46 -0.95
C ASP A 375 5.82 13.39 -0.62
N GLU A 376 5.27 12.18 -0.47
CA GLU A 376 3.86 11.99 -0.08
C GLU A 376 3.59 12.46 1.34
N LYS A 377 4.52 12.17 2.27
CA LYS A 377 4.44 12.61 3.68
C LYS A 377 4.58 14.13 3.81
N TRP A 378 5.45 14.77 3.02
CA TRP A 378 5.60 16.23 2.94
C TRP A 378 4.36 16.88 2.36
N CYS A 379 3.86 16.41 1.21
CA CYS A 379 2.64 16.94 0.62
C CYS A 379 1.43 16.78 1.57
N ARG A 380 1.30 15.64 2.29
CA ARG A 380 0.28 15.48 3.34
C ARG A 380 0.44 16.52 4.44
N LEU A 381 1.66 16.74 4.93
CA LEU A 381 1.95 17.72 5.99
C LEU A 381 1.62 19.15 5.53
N GLN A 382 2.03 19.55 4.34
CA GLN A 382 1.78 20.90 3.80
C GLN A 382 0.29 21.14 3.53
N MET A 383 -0.45 20.16 3.00
CA MET A 383 -1.90 20.25 2.88
C MET A 383 -2.56 20.46 4.26
N ARG A 384 -2.19 19.66 5.28
CA ARG A 384 -2.75 19.81 6.64
C ARG A 384 -2.37 21.16 7.28
N LYS A 385 -1.14 21.67 7.08
CA LYS A 385 -0.72 23.02 7.48
C LYS A 385 -1.62 24.11 6.88
N VAL A 386 -1.84 24.06 5.56
CA VAL A 386 -2.71 25.03 4.87
C VAL A 386 -4.13 24.95 5.41
N ARG A 387 -4.70 23.76 5.63
CA ARG A 387 -6.03 23.60 6.26
C ARG A 387 -6.12 24.34 7.61
N ILE A 388 -5.13 24.19 8.50
CA ILE A 388 -5.14 24.85 9.83
C ILE A 388 -4.88 26.36 9.72
N ALA A 389 -3.97 26.80 8.84
CA ALA A 389 -3.74 28.22 8.59
C ALA A 389 -4.98 28.91 8.03
N ASP A 390 -5.76 28.23 7.18
CA ASP A 390 -7.03 28.75 6.66
C ASP A 390 -8.13 28.78 7.73
N LEU A 391 -8.15 27.85 8.69
CA LEU A 391 -9.04 27.94 9.86
C LEU A 391 -8.72 29.18 10.71
N LEU A 392 -7.44 29.46 11.02
CA LEU A 392 -7.05 30.68 11.73
C LEU A 392 -7.42 31.96 10.96
N LYS A 393 -7.32 31.98 9.63
CA LYS A 393 -7.79 33.13 8.82
C LYS A 393 -9.30 33.39 8.98
N ARG A 394 -10.12 32.33 9.05
CA ARG A 394 -11.58 32.48 9.30
C ARG A 394 -11.86 33.04 10.68
N VAL A 395 -11.17 32.53 11.72
CA VAL A 395 -11.26 33.08 13.09
C VAL A 395 -10.85 34.55 13.12
N GLN A 396 -9.73 34.91 12.50
CA GLN A 396 -9.24 36.28 12.41
C GLN A 396 -10.24 37.21 11.68
N LYS A 397 -10.87 36.73 10.61
CA LYS A 397 -11.93 37.45 9.89
C LYS A 397 -13.16 37.67 10.77
N TYR A 398 -13.67 36.61 11.41
CA TYR A 398 -14.81 36.66 12.33
C TYR A 398 -14.61 37.68 13.47
N ILE A 399 -13.44 37.66 14.13
CA ILE A 399 -13.06 38.60 15.20
C ILE A 399 -13.00 40.05 14.68
N THR A 400 -12.57 40.25 13.43
CA THR A 400 -12.44 41.59 12.83
C THR A 400 -13.79 42.18 12.43
N GLU A 401 -14.72 41.36 11.94
CA GLU A 401 -15.98 41.80 11.36
C GLU A 401 -17.17 41.79 12.33
N SER A 402 -17.18 40.92 13.36
CA SER A 402 -18.32 40.77 14.29
C SER A 402 -18.39 41.82 15.41
N GLY A 403 -17.32 42.58 15.63
CA GLY A 403 -17.30 43.67 16.61
C GLY A 403 -16.91 43.25 18.03
N TYR A 404 -16.68 44.26 18.88
CA TYR A 404 -15.89 44.11 20.11
C TYR A 404 -16.60 43.42 21.28
N ASP A 405 -17.94 43.50 21.40
CA ASP A 405 -18.64 43.03 22.60
C ASP A 405 -18.80 41.50 22.67
N GLU A 406 -19.00 40.82 21.53
CA GLU A 406 -19.04 39.34 21.49
C GLU A 406 -17.63 38.73 21.32
N ALA A 407 -16.73 39.40 20.61
CA ALA A 407 -15.35 38.94 20.41
C ALA A 407 -14.44 39.14 21.65
N ALA A 408 -14.93 39.71 22.74
CA ALA A 408 -14.15 39.99 23.95
C ALA A 408 -13.69 38.75 24.72
N VAL A 409 -14.32 37.59 24.50
CA VAL A 409 -14.00 36.32 25.17
C VAL A 409 -12.89 35.54 24.44
N LEU A 410 -12.76 35.75 23.13
CA LEU A 410 -11.80 35.06 22.28
C LEU A 410 -10.38 35.61 22.45
N GLN A 411 -9.38 34.72 22.46
CA GLN A 411 -8.00 35.12 22.27
C GLN A 411 -7.83 35.73 20.86
N ARG A 412 -7.00 36.77 20.74
CA ARG A 412 -6.75 37.39 19.44
C ARG A 412 -5.71 36.59 18.68
N VAL A 413 -6.08 36.11 17.48
CA VAL A 413 -5.14 35.49 16.54
C VAL A 413 -4.00 36.46 16.24
N THR A 414 -2.74 36.01 16.36
CA THR A 414 -1.55 36.85 16.16
C THR A 414 -0.62 36.34 15.06
N ASP A 415 0.33 37.20 14.65
CA ASP A 415 1.42 36.82 13.75
C ASP A 415 2.39 35.77 14.37
N LYS A 416 2.28 35.43 15.66
CA LYS A 416 3.00 34.31 16.31
C LYS A 416 2.41 32.98 15.83
N ASP A 417 1.10 32.84 15.93
CA ASP A 417 0.31 31.63 15.65
C ASP A 417 0.56 31.13 14.21
N PHE A 418 0.54 32.05 13.24
CA PHE A 418 0.86 31.76 11.84
C PHE A 418 2.32 31.34 11.63
N ARG A 419 3.28 31.92 12.36
CA ARG A 419 4.69 31.50 12.30
C ARG A 419 4.92 30.12 12.91
N GLU A 420 4.15 29.75 13.93
CA GLU A 420 4.22 28.42 14.53
C GLU A 420 3.71 27.34 13.57
N ILE A 421 2.56 27.54 12.91
CA ILE A 421 2.07 26.61 11.87
C ILE A 421 3.09 26.44 10.72
N LEU A 422 3.70 27.53 10.26
CA LEU A 422 4.74 27.47 9.23
C LEU A 422 5.98 26.68 9.72
N GLY A 423 6.36 26.87 10.99
CA GLY A 423 7.52 26.25 11.63
C GLY A 423 7.41 24.76 11.94
N VAL A 424 6.19 24.19 12.03
CA VAL A 424 5.94 22.75 12.22
C VAL A 424 6.70 21.89 11.20
N GLN A 425 7.33 20.79 11.61
CA GLN A 425 8.03 19.87 10.71
C GLN A 425 7.48 18.43 10.75
N THR A 426 6.60 18.11 11.68
CA THR A 426 6.06 16.75 11.88
C THR A 426 4.54 16.74 12.09
N ASN A 427 3.90 15.59 11.85
CA ASN A 427 2.48 15.41 12.20
C ASN A 427 2.22 15.51 13.72
N GLU A 428 3.21 15.14 14.55
CA GLU A 428 3.15 15.26 16.01
C GLU A 428 3.02 16.73 16.43
N GLU A 429 3.91 17.59 15.94
CA GLU A 429 3.86 19.04 16.18
C GLU A 429 2.63 19.70 15.56
N LEU A 430 2.15 19.21 14.40
CA LEU A 430 0.91 19.70 13.82
C LEU A 430 -0.30 19.37 14.70
N SER A 431 -0.30 18.18 15.33
CA SER A 431 -1.32 17.79 16.29
C SER A 431 -1.25 18.61 17.57
N ASP A 432 -0.06 19.04 18.01
CA ASP A 432 0.09 19.98 19.12
C ASP A 432 -0.52 21.35 18.82
N VAL A 433 -0.26 21.89 17.62
CA VAL A 433 -0.83 23.19 17.19
C VAL A 433 -2.33 23.08 16.93
N TYR A 434 -2.83 21.95 16.43
CA TYR A 434 -4.28 21.69 16.33
C TYR A 434 -4.93 21.59 17.72
N ALA A 435 -4.29 20.90 18.67
CA ALA A 435 -4.75 20.80 20.05
C ALA A 435 -4.78 22.17 20.78
N HIS A 436 -3.84 23.07 20.45
CA HIS A 436 -3.85 24.46 20.90
C HIS A 436 -5.03 25.23 20.26
N PHE A 437 -5.22 25.12 18.94
CA PHE A 437 -6.33 25.74 18.21
C PHE A 437 -7.70 25.32 18.77
N GLN A 438 -7.89 24.02 19.00
CA GLN A 438 -9.13 23.44 19.54
C GLN A 438 -9.46 23.98 20.94
N LEU A 439 -8.45 24.19 21.80
CA LEU A 439 -8.64 24.73 23.17
C LEU A 439 -9.13 26.18 23.18
N TYR A 440 -8.66 27.02 22.25
CA TYR A 440 -8.93 28.47 22.26
C TYR A 440 -10.00 28.93 21.25
N TYR A 441 -10.30 28.12 20.24
CA TYR A 441 -11.19 28.49 19.13
C TYR A 441 -12.25 27.43 18.78
N GLY A 442 -12.19 26.23 19.38
CA GLY A 442 -13.04 25.10 19.01
C GLY A 442 -14.53 25.32 19.29
N SER A 443 -14.88 25.89 20.45
CA SER A 443 -16.29 26.06 20.85
C SER A 443 -17.03 27.08 19.98
N GLU A 444 -16.33 28.15 19.60
CA GLU A 444 -16.81 29.24 18.77
C GLU A 444 -16.87 28.86 17.28
N MET A 445 -16.21 27.77 16.86
CA MET A 445 -16.21 27.30 15.47
C MET A 445 -17.65 27.04 14.94
N ARG A 446 -18.57 26.58 15.80
CA ARG A 446 -20.01 26.47 15.48
C ARG A 446 -20.62 27.82 15.06
N ARG A 447 -20.28 28.90 15.77
CA ARG A 447 -20.76 30.27 15.49
C ARG A 447 -20.09 30.86 14.26
N ILE A 448 -18.80 30.59 14.05
CA ILE A 448 -18.05 31.04 12.88
C ILE A 448 -18.64 30.45 11.59
N VAL A 449 -18.90 29.14 11.55
CA VAL A 449 -19.49 28.48 10.37
C VAL A 449 -20.89 29.03 10.03
N GLU A 450 -21.73 29.27 11.05
CA GLU A 450 -23.06 29.84 10.82
C GLU A 450 -23.01 31.31 10.39
N TRP A 451 -22.06 32.08 10.93
CA TRP A 451 -21.77 33.44 10.48
C TRP A 451 -21.24 33.49 9.02
N GLU A 452 -20.37 32.56 8.62
CA GLU A 452 -19.91 32.43 7.22
C GLU A 452 -21.10 32.15 6.28
N ARG A 453 -22.00 31.22 6.65
CA ARG A 453 -23.24 30.96 5.91
C ARG A 453 -24.12 32.20 5.77
N ILE A 454 -24.32 32.95 6.85
CA ILE A 454 -25.13 34.18 6.86
C ILE A 454 -24.54 35.28 5.95
N ILE A 455 -23.22 35.37 5.82
CA ILE A 455 -22.56 36.30 4.88
C ILE A 455 -22.68 35.82 3.43
N ILE A 456 -22.45 34.54 3.15
CA ILE A 456 -22.58 33.98 1.79
C ILE A 456 -24.02 34.16 1.26
N LEU A 457 -25.03 34.02 2.12
CA LEU A 457 -26.44 34.30 1.81
C LEU A 457 -26.75 35.77 1.53
N GLN A 458 -25.87 36.71 1.90
CA GLN A 458 -26.03 38.15 1.64
C GLN A 458 -25.29 38.63 0.38
N GLU A 459 -24.21 37.97 -0.04
CA GLU A 459 -23.43 38.32 -1.24
C GLU A 459 -23.40 37.21 -2.31
N PRO A 460 -24.51 36.97 -3.05
CA PRO A 460 -24.65 35.90 -4.04
C PRO A 460 -23.93 36.15 -5.37
N GLN A 461 -22.78 36.83 -5.34
CA GLN A 461 -21.85 36.97 -6.46
C GLN A 461 -20.43 36.48 -6.15
N SER A 462 -20.25 35.82 -4.99
CA SER A 462 -19.00 35.15 -4.64
C SER A 462 -19.11 33.65 -4.89
N GLU A 463 -18.27 33.11 -5.78
CA GLU A 463 -18.13 31.67 -6.03
C GLU A 463 -17.30 31.00 -4.91
N VAL A 464 -17.75 31.15 -3.67
CA VAL A 464 -17.16 30.47 -2.51
C VAL A 464 -17.87 29.13 -2.35
N GLU A 465 -17.26 28.06 -2.85
CA GLU A 465 -17.70 26.70 -2.54
C GLU A 465 -17.69 26.49 -1.02
N ILE A 466 -18.84 26.13 -0.46
CA ILE A 466 -18.96 25.78 0.95
C ILE A 466 -18.24 24.45 1.15
N THR A 467 -16.98 24.51 1.59
CA THR A 467 -16.14 23.36 1.94
C THR A 467 -16.57 22.75 3.28
N SER A 468 -17.84 22.38 3.41
CA SER A 468 -18.45 21.76 4.58
C SER A 468 -18.00 20.30 4.73
N ARG A 469 -16.76 20.12 5.19
CA ARG A 469 -16.21 18.86 5.74
C ARG A 469 -15.43 19.12 7.02
N PHE A 470 -15.98 19.94 7.92
CA PHE A 470 -15.53 20.03 9.31
C PHE A 470 -16.61 19.37 10.17
N LYS A 471 -16.36 18.16 10.69
CA LYS A 471 -17.25 17.55 11.69
C LYS A 471 -17.02 18.28 13.01
N LEU A 472 -18.09 18.64 13.70
CA LEU A 472 -18.04 19.50 14.89
C LEU A 472 -18.19 18.65 16.14
N GLY A 473 -17.09 18.08 16.64
CA GLY A 473 -17.06 17.31 17.89
C GLY A 473 -17.82 18.03 19.01
N SER A 474 -18.84 17.38 19.58
CA SER A 474 -19.90 18.04 20.36
C SER A 474 -19.57 18.24 21.84
N ARG A 475 -18.29 18.30 22.20
CA ARG A 475 -17.88 18.20 23.60
C ARG A 475 -17.88 19.53 24.36
N THR A 476 -18.80 19.63 25.32
CA THR A 476 -18.79 20.58 26.43
C THR A 476 -17.73 20.19 27.46
N ASP A 477 -16.45 20.17 27.04
CA ASP A 477 -15.31 19.81 27.87
C ASP A 477 -15.34 20.49 29.25
N LYS A 478 -14.89 19.78 30.28
CA LYS A 478 -14.66 20.31 31.65
C LYS A 478 -13.96 21.67 31.66
N TYR A 479 -13.06 21.90 30.71
CA TYR A 479 -12.37 23.18 30.49
C TYR A 479 -13.35 24.32 30.15
N MET A 480 -14.28 24.09 29.23
CA MET A 480 -15.30 25.06 28.84
C MET A 480 -16.30 25.33 29.96
N LEU A 481 -16.68 24.31 30.73
CA LEU A 481 -17.51 24.51 31.93
C LEU A 481 -16.82 25.44 32.94
N CYS A 482 -15.53 25.23 33.23
CA CYS A 482 -14.75 26.11 34.10
C CYS A 482 -14.66 27.56 33.56
N ILE A 483 -14.58 27.75 32.24
CA ILE A 483 -14.63 29.09 31.61
C ILE A 483 -16.01 29.73 31.77
N GLN A 484 -17.10 29.00 31.51
CA GLN A 484 -18.47 29.49 31.64
C GLN A 484 -18.80 29.87 33.10
N CYS A 485 -18.26 29.13 34.07
CA CYS A 485 -18.35 29.44 35.50
C CYS A 485 -17.44 30.61 35.95
N GLY A 486 -16.71 31.24 35.02
CA GLY A 486 -15.92 32.45 35.28
C GLY A 486 -14.59 32.22 35.99
N LEU A 487 -14.03 31.00 35.99
CA LEU A 487 -12.82 30.65 36.77
C LEU A 487 -11.50 31.20 36.20
N SER A 488 -11.46 31.81 35.01
CA SER A 488 -10.19 32.29 34.42
C SER A 488 -9.41 33.28 35.31
N PRO A 489 -10.01 34.32 35.93
CA PRO A 489 -9.27 35.23 36.79
C PRO A 489 -8.67 34.56 38.04
N MET A 490 -9.30 33.48 38.51
CA MET A 490 -8.76 32.66 39.61
C MET A 490 -7.55 31.82 39.14
N ALA A 491 -7.54 31.35 37.90
CA ALA A 491 -6.36 30.71 37.31
C ALA A 491 -5.23 31.72 37.04
N ASP A 492 -5.56 32.93 36.60
CA ASP A 492 -4.59 34.01 36.35
C ASP A 492 -3.88 34.46 37.66
N ALA A 493 -4.53 34.28 38.82
CA ALA A 493 -3.95 34.53 40.14
C ALA A 493 -2.76 33.61 40.51
N PHE A 494 -2.60 32.46 39.83
CA PHE A 494 -1.46 31.55 40.05
C PHE A 494 -0.13 32.15 39.59
N GLY A 495 -0.14 33.06 38.61
CA GLY A 495 0.93 34.06 38.46
C GLY A 495 1.71 34.16 37.15
N LEU A 496 1.56 33.23 36.21
CA LEU A 496 2.15 33.28 34.86
C LEU A 496 1.08 32.93 33.82
N THR A 497 1.16 33.52 32.63
CA THR A 497 0.41 33.03 31.47
C THR A 497 1.05 31.73 30.91
N PRO A 498 0.33 30.94 30.09
CA PRO A 498 0.89 29.78 29.41
C PRO A 498 2.12 30.13 28.55
N GLU A 499 2.10 31.29 27.89
CA GLU A 499 3.22 31.78 27.08
C GLU A 499 4.43 32.19 27.94
N GLU A 500 4.22 32.89 29.06
CA GLU A 500 5.29 33.24 30.00
C GLU A 500 5.95 31.99 30.60
N PHE A 501 5.13 30.98 30.91
CA PHE A 501 5.60 29.66 31.36
C PHE A 501 6.38 28.92 30.26
N ALA A 502 5.92 28.95 29.01
CA ALA A 502 6.61 28.36 27.87
C ALA A 502 7.99 29.00 27.63
N GLU A 503 8.09 30.33 27.68
CA GLU A 503 9.36 31.04 27.56
C GLU A 503 10.31 30.72 28.72
N ASN A 504 9.80 30.72 29.97
CA ASN A 504 10.58 30.35 31.15
C ASN A 504 11.11 28.91 31.08
N TYR A 505 10.34 27.97 30.50
CA TYR A 505 10.77 26.58 30.37
C TYR A 505 11.66 26.32 29.16
N THR A 506 11.55 27.07 28.07
CA THR A 506 12.33 26.82 26.84
C THR A 506 13.71 27.49 26.82
N GLU A 507 13.81 28.73 27.30
CA GLU A 507 15.07 29.49 27.32
C GLU A 507 15.71 29.49 28.73
N TYR A 508 15.35 30.49 29.53
CA TYR A 508 15.77 30.75 30.91
C TYR A 508 14.60 31.50 31.58
N VAL A 509 14.56 31.54 32.92
CA VAL A 509 13.53 32.30 33.65
C VAL A 509 13.63 33.81 33.31
N LYS A 510 12.71 34.30 32.47
CA LYS A 510 12.56 35.70 32.08
C LYS A 510 11.50 36.41 32.93
N HIS A 511 10.43 35.68 33.26
CA HIS A 511 9.20 36.21 33.85
C HIS A 511 9.08 35.76 35.30
N GLU A 512 9.06 36.69 36.26
CA GLU A 512 8.87 36.38 37.67
C GLU A 512 7.39 36.06 37.97
N VAL A 513 7.15 35.01 38.78
CA VAL A 513 5.80 34.57 39.12
C VAL A 513 5.06 35.64 39.94
N ARG A 514 4.03 36.23 39.34
CA ARG A 514 3.12 37.19 39.96
C ARG A 514 2.34 36.46 41.07
N GLN A 515 1.94 37.14 42.14
CA GLN A 515 1.28 36.45 43.26
C GLN A 515 0.27 37.35 43.97
N SER A 516 -0.88 36.76 44.32
CA SER A 516 -1.87 37.39 45.18
C SER A 516 -1.33 37.65 46.59
N THR A 517 -1.94 38.62 47.27
CA THR A 517 -1.68 38.93 48.68
C THR A 517 -2.59 38.16 49.64
N LYS A 518 -3.57 37.40 49.13
CA LYS A 518 -4.46 36.53 49.91
C LYS A 518 -3.96 35.07 49.93
N GLU A 519 -4.47 34.29 50.87
CA GLU A 519 -4.36 32.82 50.84
C GLU A 519 -5.23 32.24 49.69
N PRO A 520 -4.87 31.10 49.08
CA PRO A 520 -5.60 30.57 47.92
C PRO A 520 -7.10 30.35 48.18
N ASN A 521 -7.43 29.78 49.35
CA ASN A 521 -8.82 29.52 49.77
C ASN A 521 -9.57 30.80 50.18
N ASP A 522 -8.90 31.94 50.32
CA ASP A 522 -9.52 33.25 50.54
C ASP A 522 -9.80 33.98 49.22
N ASP A 523 -8.93 33.87 48.21
CA ASP A 523 -9.23 34.35 46.84
C ASP A 523 -10.38 33.55 46.20
N ALA A 524 -10.38 32.23 46.37
CA ALA A 524 -11.40 31.35 45.77
C ALA A 524 -12.84 31.66 46.22
N LYS A 525 -13.03 32.32 47.36
CA LYS A 525 -14.36 32.73 47.86
C LYS A 525 -15.06 33.76 46.99
N GLU A 526 -14.32 34.46 46.13
CA GLU A 526 -14.88 35.44 45.19
C GLU A 526 -15.45 34.80 43.91
N TYR A 527 -15.26 33.48 43.72
CA TYR A 527 -15.65 32.72 42.51
C TYR A 527 -16.53 31.48 42.81
N ILE A 528 -17.19 31.44 43.97
CA ILE A 528 -18.15 30.37 44.31
C ILE A 528 -19.37 30.47 43.41
N THR A 529 -19.77 29.34 42.82
CA THR A 529 -20.90 29.19 41.89
C THR A 529 -21.73 27.96 42.28
N GLU A 530 -22.93 27.81 41.73
CA GLU A 530 -23.81 26.66 42.02
C GLU A 530 -23.15 25.32 41.64
N THR A 531 -22.37 25.29 40.55
CA THR A 531 -21.54 24.16 40.12
C THR A 531 -20.26 23.94 40.96
N PHE A 532 -19.72 24.98 41.61
CA PHE A 532 -18.53 24.91 42.45
C PHE A 532 -18.80 25.47 43.86
N PRO A 533 -19.54 24.72 44.72
CA PRO A 533 -20.07 25.24 45.99
C PRO A 533 -19.03 25.41 47.12
N THR A 534 -17.81 24.87 46.97
CA THR A 534 -16.75 25.00 47.98
C THR A 534 -15.50 25.72 47.42
N PRO A 535 -14.80 26.55 48.24
CA PRO A 535 -13.55 27.19 47.83
C PRO A 535 -12.49 26.19 47.33
N GLU A 536 -12.47 24.98 47.89
CA GLU A 536 -11.54 23.92 47.52
C GLU A 536 -11.84 23.36 46.11
N LYS A 537 -13.12 23.13 45.77
CA LYS A 537 -13.54 22.76 44.40
C LYS A 537 -13.26 23.90 43.39
N VAL A 538 -13.44 25.17 43.79
CA VAL A 538 -13.07 26.35 42.97
C VAL A 538 -11.56 26.37 42.67
N VAL A 539 -10.71 26.13 43.68
CA VAL A 539 -9.25 26.01 43.50
C VAL A 539 -8.91 24.85 42.55
N GLN A 540 -9.51 23.67 42.75
CA GLN A 540 -9.29 22.50 41.88
C GLN A 540 -9.73 22.74 40.42
N GLY A 541 -10.86 23.42 40.20
CA GLY A 541 -11.32 23.80 38.86
C GLY A 541 -10.37 24.78 38.16
N ALA A 542 -9.85 25.78 38.90
CA ALA A 542 -8.84 26.71 38.39
C ALA A 542 -7.49 26.02 38.11
N MET A 543 -7.09 25.06 38.95
CA MET A 543 -5.89 24.23 38.75
C MET A 543 -5.99 23.39 37.48
N TYR A 544 -7.12 22.70 37.27
CA TYR A 544 -7.38 21.90 36.07
C TYR A 544 -7.38 22.77 34.80
N LEU A 545 -8.03 23.94 34.86
CA LEU A 545 -8.06 24.91 33.76
C LEU A 545 -6.64 25.38 33.38
N LEU A 546 -5.78 25.65 34.37
CA LEU A 546 -4.38 26.04 34.13
C LEU A 546 -3.52 24.87 33.65
N ALA A 547 -3.70 23.67 34.22
CA ALA A 547 -3.02 22.44 33.79
C ALA A 547 -3.36 22.08 32.33
N MET A 548 -4.62 22.27 31.90
CA MET A 548 -5.03 22.09 30.50
C MET A 548 -4.40 23.13 29.58
N ARG A 549 -4.35 24.41 29.96
CA ARG A 549 -3.63 25.44 29.18
C ARG A 549 -2.14 25.11 29.02
N PHE A 550 -1.46 24.68 30.08
CA PHE A 550 -0.05 24.27 30.00
C PHE A 550 0.17 22.98 29.19
N SER A 551 -0.76 22.02 29.23
CA SER A 551 -0.63 20.74 28.50
C SER A 551 -0.93 20.83 27.00
N ARG A 552 -1.55 21.93 26.55
CA ARG A 552 -1.87 22.24 25.14
C ARG A 552 -0.90 23.25 24.51
N GLU A 553 0.15 23.66 25.23
CA GLU A 553 1.16 24.60 24.75
C GLU A 553 2.26 23.91 23.91
N PRO A 554 2.39 24.15 22.59
CA PRO A 554 3.22 23.33 21.70
C PRO A 554 4.71 23.28 22.09
N ALA A 555 5.26 24.41 22.55
CA ALA A 555 6.65 24.52 22.98
C ALA A 555 6.96 23.65 24.22
N VAL A 556 6.03 23.60 25.18
CA VAL A 556 6.12 22.77 26.39
C VAL A 556 6.00 21.29 26.02
N ARG A 557 4.99 20.94 25.21
CA ARG A 557 4.74 19.58 24.72
C ARG A 557 5.96 19.01 24.00
N LYS A 558 6.56 19.75 23.07
CA LYS A 558 7.75 19.34 22.31
C LYS A 558 8.94 18.99 23.19
N LYS A 559 9.24 19.82 24.21
CA LYS A 559 10.37 19.58 25.14
C LYS A 559 10.10 18.40 26.09
N LEU A 560 8.88 18.28 26.60
CA LEU A 560 8.49 17.13 27.44
C LEU A 560 8.46 15.81 26.66
N ARG A 561 7.96 15.80 25.42
CA ARG A 561 7.99 14.63 24.51
C ARG A 561 9.42 14.13 24.27
N GLN A 562 10.40 15.02 24.14
CA GLN A 562 11.81 14.63 24.01
C GLN A 562 12.33 13.95 25.28
N ILE A 563 11.99 14.47 26.46
CA ILE A 563 12.37 13.88 27.76
C ILE A 563 11.67 12.52 27.96
N TYR A 564 10.38 12.42 27.61
CA TYR A 564 9.62 11.17 27.63
C TYR A 564 10.33 10.07 26.82
N ARG A 565 10.62 10.36 25.54
CA ARG A 565 11.25 9.42 24.60
C ARG A 565 12.66 8.99 25.01
N GLN A 566 13.41 9.84 25.71
CA GLN A 566 14.74 9.51 26.20
C GLN A 566 14.75 8.60 27.45
N ASN A 567 13.66 8.57 28.22
CA ASN A 567 13.55 7.85 29.49
C ASN A 567 12.43 6.79 29.48
N LEU A 568 11.97 6.39 28.29
CA LEU A 568 10.87 5.46 28.12
C LEU A 568 11.30 4.01 28.37
N LEU A 569 10.59 3.35 29.28
CA LEU A 569 10.79 1.98 29.70
C LEU A 569 9.62 1.10 29.28
N LEU A 570 9.92 -0.15 28.96
CA LEU A 570 8.98 -1.21 28.63
C LEU A 570 9.00 -2.25 29.76
N SER A 571 7.82 -2.55 30.30
CA SER A 571 7.59 -3.71 31.16
C SER A 571 6.52 -4.62 30.55
N ILE A 572 6.70 -5.93 30.71
CA ILE A 572 5.86 -6.98 30.14
C ILE A 572 5.60 -8.03 31.21
N TYR A 573 4.31 -8.30 31.43
CA TYR A 573 3.82 -9.25 32.43
C TYR A 573 2.94 -10.30 31.74
N PRO A 574 3.10 -11.61 32.03
CA PRO A 574 2.29 -12.64 31.37
C PRO A 574 0.95 -12.83 32.10
N THR A 575 -0.12 -12.88 31.32
CA THR A 575 -1.48 -13.04 31.83
C THR A 575 -1.67 -14.41 32.50
N LYS A 576 -2.88 -14.71 32.98
CA LYS A 576 -3.25 -16.07 33.42
C LYS A 576 -3.20 -17.09 32.27
N LYS A 577 -3.39 -16.64 31.02
CA LYS A 577 -3.37 -17.47 29.81
C LYS A 577 -1.94 -17.71 29.32
N GLY A 578 -1.16 -16.63 29.13
CA GLY A 578 0.23 -16.73 28.67
C GLY A 578 1.13 -17.57 29.58
N ARG A 579 0.90 -17.58 30.89
CA ARG A 579 1.61 -18.48 31.83
C ARG A 579 1.39 -19.98 31.59
N ASN A 580 0.36 -20.38 30.84
CA ASN A 580 0.09 -21.76 30.46
C ASN A 580 0.43 -22.05 28.98
N GLU A 581 0.26 -21.06 28.10
CA GLU A 581 0.41 -21.22 26.64
C GLU A 581 1.81 -20.88 26.10
N ILE A 582 2.62 -20.10 26.82
CA ILE A 582 4.01 -19.78 26.42
C ILE A 582 4.94 -20.94 26.80
N ASP A 583 4.96 -21.97 25.95
CA ASP A 583 5.84 -23.14 26.07
C ASP A 583 7.26 -22.90 25.51
N GLU A 584 8.11 -23.93 25.54
CA GLU A 584 9.50 -23.84 25.04
C GLU A 584 9.63 -23.63 23.52
N SER A 585 8.53 -23.78 22.76
CA SER A 585 8.48 -23.55 21.30
C SER A 585 8.06 -22.13 20.93
N HIS A 586 7.40 -21.42 21.85
CA HIS A 586 6.88 -20.08 21.59
C HIS A 586 7.98 -19.01 21.58
N TRP A 587 7.88 -18.01 20.69
CA TRP A 587 8.89 -16.95 20.55
C TRP A 587 9.10 -16.13 21.84
N LEU A 588 8.06 -16.02 22.67
CA LEU A 588 8.12 -15.34 23.98
C LEU A 588 8.81 -16.17 25.08
N TYR A 589 9.27 -17.40 24.82
CA TYR A 589 9.97 -18.18 25.82
C TYR A 589 11.27 -17.47 26.25
N GLY A 590 11.42 -17.24 27.56
CA GLY A 590 12.48 -16.39 28.10
C GLY A 590 12.35 -14.88 27.86
N ARG A 591 11.24 -14.41 27.25
CA ARG A 591 10.94 -12.97 27.00
C ARG A 591 9.59 -12.49 27.58
N HIS A 592 8.81 -13.38 28.16
CA HIS A 592 7.46 -13.09 28.69
C HIS A 592 7.45 -12.47 30.10
N TYR A 593 8.62 -12.27 30.71
CA TYR A 593 8.82 -11.44 31.89
C TYR A 593 9.95 -10.46 31.59
N ILE A 594 9.60 -9.20 31.33
CA ILE A 594 10.56 -8.11 31.15
C ILE A 594 10.13 -6.99 32.09
N LYS A 595 11.09 -6.39 32.80
CA LYS A 595 10.85 -5.25 33.69
C LYS A 595 11.87 -4.16 33.37
N ASP A 596 11.40 -2.92 33.29
CA ASP A 596 12.20 -1.68 33.15
C ASP A 596 13.18 -1.71 31.96
N LYS A 597 12.86 -2.38 30.85
CA LYS A 597 13.74 -2.44 29.67
C LYS A 597 13.70 -1.09 28.94
N PRO A 598 14.82 -0.39 28.70
CA PRO A 598 14.82 0.82 27.88
C PRO A 598 14.29 0.53 26.47
N VAL A 599 13.38 1.37 25.98
CA VAL A 599 12.80 1.22 24.63
C VAL A 599 13.86 1.29 23.53
N ASN A 600 14.94 2.05 23.76
CA ASN A 600 16.10 2.11 22.86
C ASN A 600 16.95 0.82 22.81
N GLU A 601 16.61 -0.23 23.58
CA GLU A 601 17.16 -1.59 23.45
C GLU A 601 16.22 -2.58 22.73
N LEU A 602 15.01 -2.14 22.33
CA LEU A 602 14.17 -2.90 21.41
C LEU A 602 14.82 -2.97 20.04
N LYS A 603 14.74 -4.13 19.37
CA LYS A 603 15.41 -4.35 18.08
C LYS A 603 14.43 -4.73 16.98
N GLU A 604 14.51 -4.04 15.86
CA GLU A 604 13.82 -4.43 14.63
C GLU A 604 12.30 -4.67 14.83
N ASP A 605 11.86 -5.92 14.73
CA ASP A 605 10.47 -6.39 14.82
C ASP A 605 10.09 -6.92 16.22
N GLU A 606 10.97 -6.78 17.22
CA GLU A 606 10.74 -7.26 18.60
C GLU A 606 9.46 -6.69 19.22
N TYR A 607 9.11 -5.42 18.94
CA TYR A 607 7.92 -4.79 19.50
C TYR A 607 6.61 -5.34 18.92
N LEU A 608 6.57 -5.61 17.60
CA LEU A 608 5.38 -6.16 16.94
C LEU A 608 5.08 -7.60 17.42
N HIS A 609 6.12 -8.38 17.77
CA HIS A 609 5.94 -9.66 18.46
C HIS A 609 5.26 -9.51 19.82
N TYR A 610 5.56 -8.46 20.59
CA TYR A 610 4.87 -8.19 21.86
C TYR A 610 3.44 -7.71 21.62
N VAL A 611 3.21 -6.75 20.71
CA VAL A 611 1.85 -6.26 20.41
C VAL A 611 0.93 -7.38 19.94
N LYS A 612 1.42 -8.27 19.06
CA LYS A 612 0.70 -9.49 18.70
C LYS A 612 0.33 -10.33 19.93
N ALA A 613 1.28 -10.54 20.83
CA ALA A 613 1.08 -11.32 22.05
C ALA A 613 0.15 -10.67 23.08
N LYS A 614 -0.02 -9.34 23.05
CA LYS A 614 -1.07 -8.63 23.80
C LYS A 614 -2.44 -8.95 23.18
N ASN A 615 -2.55 -8.85 21.86
CA ASN A 615 -3.80 -9.13 21.13
C ASN A 615 -4.21 -10.62 21.24
N ASP A 616 -3.25 -11.54 21.41
CA ASP A 616 -3.48 -12.96 21.68
C ASP A 616 -3.77 -13.26 23.18
N ASP A 617 -4.00 -12.26 24.05
CA ASP A 617 -4.18 -12.35 25.52
C ASP A 617 -3.03 -13.03 26.29
N LEU A 618 -1.82 -13.11 25.72
CA LEU A 618 -0.69 -13.80 26.35
C LEU A 618 0.08 -12.91 27.33
N ILE A 619 0.21 -11.62 27.02
CA ILE A 619 0.94 -10.64 27.85
C ILE A 619 0.20 -9.31 27.99
N GLU A 620 0.40 -8.66 29.12
CA GLU A 620 0.14 -7.24 29.34
C GLU A 620 1.42 -6.45 28.99
N ILE A 621 1.27 -5.32 28.32
CA ILE A 621 2.35 -4.40 27.94
C ILE A 621 2.16 -3.08 28.66
N ASP A 622 3.21 -2.61 29.32
CA ASP A 622 3.26 -1.34 30.04
C ASP A 622 4.42 -0.48 29.51
N LEU A 623 4.14 0.80 29.27
CA LEU A 623 5.07 1.80 28.71
C LEU A 623 5.10 3.01 29.64
N HIS A 624 6.13 3.10 30.47
CA HIS A 624 6.23 4.08 31.55
C HIS A 624 7.62 4.72 31.65
N ILE A 625 7.78 5.60 32.64
CA ILE A 625 9.05 6.26 32.99
C ILE A 625 9.40 5.83 34.42
N GLU A 626 10.69 5.80 34.76
CA GLU A 626 11.15 5.59 36.14
C GLU A 626 10.56 6.64 37.09
N THR A 627 9.88 6.18 38.14
CA THR A 627 9.24 7.00 39.17
C THR A 627 10.04 6.94 40.47
N ASP A 628 10.07 8.02 41.25
CA ASP A 628 10.67 8.01 42.59
C ASP A 628 10.00 6.97 43.51
N ALA A 629 10.64 6.64 44.64
CA ALA A 629 10.18 5.62 45.59
C ALA A 629 8.82 5.92 46.29
N THR A 630 8.21 7.09 46.06
CA THR A 630 6.83 7.41 46.47
C THR A 630 5.81 7.29 45.33
N GLY A 631 6.25 7.17 44.07
CA GLY A 631 5.41 7.22 42.88
C GLY A 631 4.98 8.63 42.43
N GLU A 632 5.39 9.68 43.16
CA GLU A 632 4.89 11.05 42.98
C GLU A 632 5.69 11.89 41.97
N THR A 633 7.02 11.67 41.89
CA THR A 633 7.91 12.40 40.97
C THR A 633 8.49 11.50 39.88
N ASN A 634 8.28 11.92 38.63
CA ASN A 634 8.82 11.31 37.42
C ASN A 634 9.82 12.27 36.76
N CYS A 635 10.71 11.79 35.89
CA CYS A 635 11.80 12.61 35.33
C CYS A 635 11.31 13.90 34.61
N MET A 636 10.11 13.86 34.01
CA MET A 636 9.47 15.03 33.39
C MET A 636 9.04 16.09 34.41
N LEU A 637 8.34 15.70 35.48
CA LEU A 637 7.94 16.62 36.56
C LEU A 637 9.18 17.19 37.28
N LEU A 638 10.22 16.36 37.43
CA LEU A 638 11.51 16.78 37.95
C LEU A 638 12.21 17.82 37.04
N SER A 639 11.99 17.79 35.72
CA SER A 639 12.50 18.82 34.79
C SER A 639 11.80 20.18 34.95
N LEU A 640 10.55 20.20 35.40
CA LEU A 640 9.75 21.41 35.62
C LEU A 640 9.89 21.99 37.04
N THR A 641 10.43 21.21 37.98
CA THR A 641 10.51 21.57 39.41
C THR A 641 11.93 21.71 39.96
N ARG A 642 12.97 21.39 39.17
CA ARG A 642 14.39 21.62 39.52
C ARG A 642 14.81 23.08 39.51
N GLU A 643 14.18 23.90 38.66
CA GLU A 643 14.42 25.33 38.54
C GLU A 643 13.13 26.11 38.86
N PRO A 644 13.20 27.37 39.32
CA PRO A 644 12.03 28.17 39.73
C PRO A 644 11.20 28.70 38.53
N ILE A 645 10.95 27.84 37.53
CA ILE A 645 10.18 28.11 36.30
C ILE A 645 8.76 28.60 36.63
N PHE A 646 8.14 27.97 37.63
CA PHE A 646 6.79 28.28 38.12
C PHE A 646 6.72 28.18 39.66
N SER A 647 7.75 28.67 40.35
CA SER A 647 7.73 28.81 41.81
C SER A 647 8.57 30.01 42.27
N ARG A 648 8.21 30.60 43.41
CA ARG A 648 8.86 31.80 43.95
C ARG A 648 9.64 31.47 45.22
N GLU A 649 10.93 31.81 45.27
CA GLU A 649 11.85 31.39 46.34
C GLU A 649 11.70 32.16 47.68
N GLU A 650 10.57 32.84 47.91
CA GLU A 650 10.34 33.63 49.12
C GLU A 650 9.74 32.81 50.27
N TYR A 651 10.40 32.85 51.43
CA TYR A 651 10.00 32.15 52.67
C TYR A 651 8.83 32.82 53.41
N PHE A 652 7.73 33.13 52.70
CA PHE A 652 6.46 33.54 53.29
C PHE A 652 5.45 32.39 53.23
N TYR A 653 4.67 32.21 54.30
CA TYR A 653 3.65 31.15 54.40
C TYR A 653 2.68 31.12 53.19
N ILE A 654 2.16 32.29 52.80
CA ILE A 654 1.28 32.44 51.62
C ILE A 654 1.99 31.97 50.34
N THR A 655 3.27 32.29 50.16
CA THR A 655 4.08 31.83 49.02
C THR A 655 4.33 30.32 49.07
N GLU A 656 4.48 29.73 50.25
CA GLU A 656 4.61 28.28 50.41
C GLU A 656 3.33 27.53 49.98
N GLU A 657 2.16 28.00 50.41
CA GLU A 657 0.87 27.42 50.00
C GLU A 657 0.59 27.57 48.49
N TRP A 658 0.80 28.76 47.93
CA TRP A 658 0.72 28.95 46.47
C TRP A 658 1.73 28.06 45.72
N ASN A 659 2.97 27.90 46.23
CA ASN A 659 3.96 27.01 45.62
C ASN A 659 3.59 25.51 45.72
N LYS A 660 2.85 25.08 46.75
CA LYS A 660 2.30 23.71 46.84
C LYS A 660 1.27 23.48 45.72
N LEU A 661 0.30 24.39 45.57
CA LEU A 661 -0.71 24.31 44.52
C LEU A 661 -0.09 24.38 43.11
N ARG A 662 0.91 25.24 42.89
CA ARG A 662 1.65 25.32 41.61
C ARG A 662 2.35 23.99 41.26
N LYS A 663 2.93 23.28 42.24
CA LYS A 663 3.51 21.95 42.02
C LYS A 663 2.44 20.91 41.65
N GLU A 664 1.26 20.98 42.27
CA GLU A 664 0.16 20.07 41.95
C GLU A 664 -0.44 20.34 40.56
N VAL A 665 -0.53 21.61 40.12
CA VAL A 665 -0.86 21.95 38.70
C VAL A 665 0.13 21.31 37.73
N LEU A 666 1.44 21.33 38.05
CA LEU A 666 2.46 20.67 37.23
C LEU A 666 2.34 19.14 37.28
N ARG A 667 2.01 18.55 38.44
CA ARG A 667 1.76 17.11 38.59
C ARG A 667 0.56 16.68 37.73
N GLN A 668 -0.56 17.38 37.82
CA GLN A 668 -1.78 17.11 37.03
C GLN A 668 -1.52 17.28 35.53
N CYS A 669 -0.84 18.36 35.12
CA CYS A 669 -0.46 18.58 33.72
C CYS A 669 0.40 17.44 33.17
N VAL A 670 1.44 17.01 33.90
CA VAL A 670 2.37 15.97 33.44
C VAL A 670 1.78 14.57 33.53
N CYS A 671 1.30 14.17 34.71
CA CYS A 671 0.93 12.78 34.98
C CYS A 671 -0.48 12.45 34.48
N ASP A 672 -1.44 13.34 34.68
CA ASP A 672 -2.86 13.04 34.46
C ASP A 672 -3.28 13.37 33.02
N ILE A 673 -2.57 14.28 32.33
CA ILE A 673 -2.87 14.68 30.94
C ILE A 673 -1.78 14.26 29.95
N LEU A 674 -0.51 14.61 30.18
CA LEU A 674 0.54 14.43 29.15
C LEU A 674 1.09 13.01 29.03
N ILE A 675 1.29 12.27 30.14
CA ILE A 675 1.81 10.89 30.10
C ILE A 675 0.91 9.98 29.23
N PRO A 676 -0.42 9.92 29.40
CA PRO A 676 -1.29 9.10 28.56
C PRO A 676 -1.17 9.42 27.06
N ILE A 677 -1.08 10.71 26.70
CA ILE A 677 -0.93 11.14 25.30
C ILE A 677 0.43 10.67 24.74
N PHE A 678 1.54 10.94 25.44
CA PHE A 678 2.86 10.51 25.00
C PHE A 678 3.03 8.97 24.99
N GLN A 679 2.29 8.24 25.82
CA GLN A 679 2.24 6.78 25.81
C GLN A 679 1.58 6.24 24.54
N ARG A 680 0.47 6.85 24.09
CA ARG A 680 -0.16 6.52 22.79
C ARG A 680 0.74 6.88 21.61
N GLU A 681 1.28 8.10 21.56
CA GLU A 681 2.24 8.53 20.53
C GLU A 681 3.47 7.62 20.43
N ALA A 682 3.98 7.13 21.57
CA ALA A 682 5.13 6.22 21.59
C ALA A 682 4.76 4.79 21.19
N HIS A 683 3.57 4.30 21.57
CA HIS A 683 3.05 3.00 21.13
C HIS A 683 2.87 2.96 19.61
N GLU A 684 2.21 3.96 19.03
CA GLU A 684 2.00 4.11 17.59
C GLU A 684 3.33 4.15 16.83
N ARG A 685 4.26 5.00 17.27
CA ARG A 685 5.57 5.15 16.61
C ARG A 685 6.44 3.90 16.70
N LEU A 686 6.40 3.15 17.82
CA LEU A 686 7.07 1.85 17.93
C LEU A 686 6.41 0.77 17.06
N LEU A 687 5.10 0.87 16.86
CA LEU A 687 4.34 -0.02 15.97
C LEU A 687 4.67 0.25 14.50
N GLU A 688 4.77 1.52 14.08
CA GLU A 688 5.25 1.92 12.75
C GLU A 688 6.69 1.43 12.51
N GLU A 689 7.63 1.73 13.41
CA GLU A 689 9.05 1.31 13.29
C GLU A 689 9.19 -0.22 13.14
N ALA A 690 8.40 -1.00 13.88
CA ALA A 690 8.41 -2.46 13.79
C ALA A 690 7.70 -3.01 12.53
N ARG A 691 6.62 -2.36 12.05
CA ARG A 691 5.92 -2.69 10.80
C ARG A 691 6.82 -2.46 9.58
N ASP A 692 7.43 -1.29 9.46
CA ASP A 692 8.39 -0.95 8.39
C ASP A 692 9.55 -1.96 8.36
N CYS A 693 10.00 -2.41 9.53
CA CYS A 693 11.04 -3.43 9.64
C CYS A 693 10.62 -4.79 9.09
N VAL A 694 9.38 -5.24 9.37
CA VAL A 694 8.81 -6.47 8.80
C VAL A 694 8.59 -6.34 7.29
N ILE A 695 8.09 -5.20 6.81
CA ILE A 695 7.93 -4.90 5.38
C ILE A 695 9.27 -5.02 4.66
N ARG A 696 10.32 -4.34 5.15
CA ARG A 696 11.68 -4.42 4.60
C ARG A 696 12.23 -5.85 4.60
N LYS A 697 12.00 -6.63 5.65
CA LYS A 697 12.39 -8.06 5.70
C LYS A 697 11.64 -8.90 4.65
N ALA A 698 10.37 -8.60 4.39
CA ALA A 698 9.57 -9.27 3.37
C ALA A 698 10.02 -8.91 1.94
N SER A 699 10.23 -7.61 1.65
CA SER A 699 10.75 -7.14 0.35
C SER A 699 12.16 -7.71 0.08
N LEU A 700 13.06 -7.73 1.07
CA LEU A 700 14.39 -8.36 0.92
C LEU A 700 14.27 -9.88 0.66
N ARG A 701 13.30 -10.56 1.27
CA ARG A 701 13.02 -11.98 1.01
C ARG A 701 12.51 -12.22 -0.41
N LEU A 702 11.67 -11.33 -0.94
CA LEU A 702 11.21 -11.32 -2.34
C LEU A 702 12.38 -11.04 -3.30
N ASN A 703 13.10 -9.94 -3.08
CA ASN A 703 14.25 -9.52 -3.90
C ASN A 703 15.24 -10.68 -4.10
N HIS A 704 15.57 -11.42 -3.04
CA HIS A 704 16.46 -12.59 -3.12
C HIS A 704 15.91 -13.74 -3.99
N LEU A 705 14.59 -13.91 -4.11
CA LEU A 705 13.98 -14.92 -5.01
C LEU A 705 14.09 -14.49 -6.48
N ILE A 706 13.79 -13.22 -6.78
CA ILE A 706 13.76 -12.70 -8.16
C ILE A 706 15.13 -12.20 -8.69
N SER A 707 16.15 -12.15 -7.84
CA SER A 707 17.54 -11.78 -8.20
C SER A 707 18.31 -12.85 -8.98
N THR A 708 17.69 -13.97 -9.36
CA THR A 708 18.33 -15.06 -10.11
C THR A 708 17.93 -14.97 -11.59
N GLU A 709 18.90 -15.12 -12.50
CA GLU A 709 18.65 -15.12 -13.95
C GLU A 709 17.90 -16.38 -14.41
N ALA A 710 17.29 -16.30 -15.60
CA ALA A 710 16.63 -17.45 -16.21
C ALA A 710 17.60 -18.62 -16.48
N TYR A 711 17.18 -19.86 -16.20
CA TYR A 711 18.06 -21.03 -16.27
C TYR A 711 18.64 -21.27 -17.68
N ARG A 712 19.96 -21.10 -17.81
CA ARG A 712 20.71 -21.41 -19.04
C ARG A 712 21.27 -22.83 -19.02
N LYS A 713 21.08 -23.55 -20.13
CA LYS A 713 21.64 -24.90 -20.33
C LYS A 713 23.17 -24.87 -20.20
N THR A 714 23.71 -25.70 -19.30
CA THR A 714 25.15 -25.78 -19.00
C THR A 714 25.95 -26.57 -20.06
N PHE A 715 25.25 -27.22 -20.98
CA PHE A 715 25.79 -28.00 -22.08
C PHE A 715 24.83 -27.88 -23.28
N SER A 716 25.35 -27.97 -24.49
CA SER A 716 24.58 -28.26 -25.71
C SER A 716 24.71 -29.74 -26.07
N TYR A 717 23.86 -30.21 -26.97
CA TYR A 717 24.13 -31.43 -27.74
C TYR A 717 25.09 -31.07 -28.88
N GLU A 718 25.96 -32.00 -29.31
CA GLU A 718 26.83 -31.79 -30.46
C GLU A 718 26.01 -31.89 -31.76
N GLU A 719 26.37 -31.13 -32.80
CA GLU A 719 25.57 -30.97 -34.03
C GLU A 719 25.43 -32.25 -34.88
N GLU A 720 26.09 -33.35 -34.50
CA GLU A 720 26.00 -34.65 -35.17
C GLU A 720 24.74 -35.47 -34.77
N ASP A 721 23.96 -34.99 -33.80
CA ASP A 721 22.74 -35.67 -33.28
C ASP A 721 21.48 -35.28 -34.09
N ASP A 722 21.47 -35.60 -35.40
CA ASP A 722 20.47 -35.27 -36.45
C ASP A 722 18.97 -35.44 -36.06
N ASP A 723 18.65 -36.27 -35.05
CA ASP A 723 17.28 -36.67 -34.70
C ASP A 723 16.42 -35.56 -34.04
N MET A 724 17.01 -34.49 -33.48
CA MET A 724 16.27 -33.39 -32.82
C MET A 724 16.99 -32.03 -32.93
N PRO A 725 16.36 -30.97 -33.49
CA PRO A 725 16.93 -29.62 -33.46
C PRO A 725 16.98 -29.05 -32.03
N ASP A 726 17.79 -28.01 -31.82
CA ASP A 726 18.04 -27.39 -30.52
C ASP A 726 16.86 -26.54 -30.01
N LEU A 727 15.80 -27.24 -29.60
CA LEU A 727 14.54 -26.72 -29.06
C LEU A 727 14.70 -26.16 -27.64
N GLY A 728 15.57 -25.16 -27.49
CA GLY A 728 15.68 -24.31 -26.31
C GLY A 728 16.12 -24.96 -25.01
N THR A 729 16.08 -24.18 -23.93
CA THR A 729 16.11 -24.72 -22.56
C THR A 729 14.86 -25.59 -22.32
N ARG A 730 14.96 -26.64 -21.51
CA ARG A 730 13.86 -27.56 -21.18
C ARG A 730 13.98 -28.02 -19.73
N VAL A 731 12.91 -27.92 -18.94
CA VAL A 731 12.91 -28.23 -17.50
C VAL A 731 11.89 -29.33 -17.19
N ALA A 732 12.29 -30.34 -16.42
CA ALA A 732 11.42 -31.42 -15.98
C ALA A 732 11.10 -31.29 -14.48
N SER A 733 9.91 -30.80 -14.15
CA SER A 733 9.43 -30.63 -12.78
C SER A 733 8.65 -31.85 -12.29
N ILE A 734 8.81 -32.18 -11.00
CA ILE A 734 8.20 -33.36 -10.38
C ILE A 734 7.61 -32.94 -9.02
N CYS A 735 6.28 -33.04 -8.90
CA CYS A 735 5.56 -32.75 -7.66
C CYS A 735 4.96 -34.02 -7.05
N TYR A 736 5.38 -34.33 -5.83
CA TYR A 736 4.79 -35.39 -4.99
C TYR A 736 4.08 -34.77 -3.78
N SER A 737 3.04 -35.43 -3.28
CA SER A 737 2.30 -35.01 -2.08
C SER A 737 2.92 -35.58 -0.79
N ALA A 738 2.63 -34.95 0.33
CA ALA A 738 2.94 -35.52 1.65
C ALA A 738 2.13 -36.80 1.94
N ASP A 739 0.92 -36.94 1.37
CA ASP A 739 0.20 -38.21 1.39
C ASP A 739 0.78 -39.16 0.31
N ARG A 740 1.07 -40.39 0.72
CA ARG A 740 1.59 -41.46 -0.16
C ARG A 740 0.47 -42.21 -0.90
N ALA A 741 -0.80 -41.94 -0.62
CA ALA A 741 -1.92 -42.41 -1.43
C ALA A 741 -2.11 -41.58 -2.71
N GLU A 742 -1.70 -40.30 -2.70
CA GLU A 742 -1.76 -39.45 -3.88
C GLU A 742 -0.65 -39.77 -4.89
N ALA A 743 -0.96 -39.65 -6.18
CA ALA A 743 -0.01 -39.91 -7.25
C ALA A 743 0.89 -38.68 -7.48
N THR A 744 2.19 -38.92 -7.62
CA THR A 744 3.15 -37.91 -8.08
C THR A 744 2.88 -37.55 -9.54
N PHE A 745 3.06 -36.30 -9.92
CA PHE A 745 3.05 -35.87 -11.32
C PHE A 745 4.45 -35.39 -11.73
N ALA A 746 4.82 -35.67 -12.97
CA ALA A 746 6.01 -35.11 -13.60
C ALA A 746 5.61 -34.42 -14.92
N VAL A 747 6.19 -33.25 -15.18
CA VAL A 747 5.92 -32.39 -16.34
C VAL A 747 7.26 -32.05 -16.99
N VAL A 748 7.29 -31.90 -18.32
CA VAL A 748 8.41 -31.26 -19.01
C VAL A 748 7.91 -30.02 -19.74
N ILE A 749 8.53 -28.87 -19.43
CA ILE A 749 8.27 -27.58 -20.08
C ILE A 749 9.44 -27.16 -20.98
N ASP A 750 9.13 -26.30 -21.95
CA ASP A 750 10.11 -25.64 -22.83
C ASP A 750 10.64 -24.32 -22.22
N GLU A 751 11.43 -23.57 -23.01
CA GLU A 751 11.98 -22.25 -22.65
C GLU A 751 10.94 -21.11 -22.62
N ASN A 752 9.70 -21.40 -23.00
CA ASN A 752 8.59 -20.47 -23.01
C ASN A 752 7.56 -20.80 -21.91
N GLY A 753 7.87 -21.72 -21.00
CA GLY A 753 6.98 -22.10 -19.89
C GLY A 753 5.76 -22.91 -20.34
N MET A 754 5.79 -23.48 -21.55
CA MET A 754 4.69 -24.26 -22.13
C MET A 754 4.90 -25.76 -21.89
N VAL A 755 3.79 -26.47 -21.65
CA VAL A 755 3.80 -27.90 -21.31
C VAL A 755 3.96 -28.75 -22.58
N MET A 756 5.12 -29.38 -22.75
CA MET A 756 5.34 -30.32 -23.85
C MET A 756 4.71 -31.70 -23.58
N GLU A 757 4.82 -32.18 -22.35
CA GLU A 757 4.31 -33.49 -21.93
C GLU A 757 4.26 -33.62 -20.40
N PHE A 758 3.37 -34.47 -19.89
CA PHE A 758 3.28 -34.82 -18.47
C PHE A 758 2.98 -36.30 -18.27
N MET A 759 3.19 -36.80 -17.05
CA MET A 759 2.86 -38.17 -16.65
C MET A 759 2.42 -38.25 -15.18
N ARG A 760 1.76 -39.36 -14.82
CA ARG A 760 1.30 -39.69 -13.47
C ARG A 760 2.03 -40.93 -12.95
N LEU A 761 2.70 -40.81 -11.81
CA LEU A 761 3.49 -41.86 -11.14
C LEU A 761 2.83 -42.21 -9.79
N VAL A 762 2.20 -43.39 -9.72
CA VAL A 762 1.34 -43.80 -8.60
C VAL A 762 2.13 -44.41 -7.43
N HIS A 763 3.40 -44.76 -7.65
CA HIS A 763 4.24 -45.51 -6.71
C HIS A 763 5.63 -44.88 -6.48
N PHE A 764 5.89 -43.71 -7.05
CA PHE A 764 7.14 -42.95 -6.90
C PHE A 764 7.52 -42.64 -5.44
N THR A 765 6.55 -42.36 -4.57
CA THR A 765 6.74 -42.06 -3.14
C THR A 765 7.16 -43.25 -2.29
N LYS A 766 7.09 -44.49 -2.83
CA LYS A 766 7.51 -45.71 -2.12
C LYS A 766 9.02 -45.74 -1.86
N GLY A 767 9.45 -46.55 -0.88
CA GLY A 767 10.86 -46.66 -0.51
C GLY A 767 11.60 -47.73 -1.30
N MET A 768 12.75 -47.40 -1.90
CA MET A 768 13.67 -48.39 -2.50
C MET A 768 14.21 -49.43 -1.50
N ARG A 769 14.10 -49.15 -0.20
CA ARG A 769 14.43 -50.05 0.92
C ARG A 769 13.17 -50.46 1.71
N SER A 770 12.00 -50.54 1.05
CA SER A 770 10.77 -51.05 1.70
C SER A 770 10.98 -52.49 2.20
N LYS A 771 10.25 -52.86 3.26
CA LYS A 771 10.20 -54.24 3.76
C LYS A 771 9.41 -55.17 2.83
N PHE A 772 8.58 -54.60 1.95
CA PHE A 772 7.76 -55.33 0.98
C PHE A 772 8.45 -55.31 -0.39
N PRO A 773 8.81 -56.47 -0.99
CA PRO A 773 9.48 -56.50 -2.29
C PRO A 773 8.67 -55.85 -3.42
N ASP A 774 7.35 -56.00 -3.37
CA ASP A 774 6.44 -55.50 -4.41
C ASP A 774 6.44 -53.97 -4.50
N ASP A 775 6.63 -53.26 -3.38
CA ASP A 775 6.81 -51.80 -3.38
C ASP A 775 8.03 -51.36 -4.19
N VAL A 776 9.13 -52.11 -4.06
CA VAL A 776 10.40 -51.84 -4.75
C VAL A 776 10.29 -52.18 -6.22
N LEU A 777 9.56 -53.23 -6.58
CA LEU A 777 9.25 -53.57 -7.98
C LEU A 777 8.37 -52.51 -8.65
N LEU A 778 7.31 -52.09 -7.97
CA LEU A 778 6.40 -51.04 -8.45
C LEU A 778 7.13 -49.70 -8.63
N LYS A 779 7.93 -49.26 -7.66
CA LYS A 779 8.73 -48.04 -7.82
C LYS A 779 9.76 -48.13 -8.95
N LYS A 780 10.36 -49.30 -9.19
CA LYS A 780 11.27 -49.52 -10.33
C LYS A 780 10.55 -49.48 -11.69
N LYS A 781 9.24 -49.72 -11.74
CA LYS A 781 8.41 -49.47 -12.93
C LYS A 781 8.24 -47.97 -13.14
N ASP A 782 7.76 -47.25 -12.13
CA ASP A 782 7.57 -45.78 -12.18
C ASP A 782 8.85 -45.02 -12.56
N LEU A 783 10.01 -45.37 -11.98
CA LEU A 783 11.29 -44.76 -12.37
C LEU A 783 11.68 -45.07 -13.83
N ARG A 784 11.40 -46.28 -14.34
CA ARG A 784 11.69 -46.61 -15.75
C ARG A 784 10.80 -45.81 -16.70
N GLU A 785 9.53 -45.61 -16.33
CA GLU A 785 8.60 -44.79 -17.10
C GLU A 785 9.04 -43.31 -17.10
N LEU A 786 9.50 -42.79 -15.94
CA LEU A 786 10.12 -41.47 -15.84
C LEU A 786 11.41 -41.36 -16.69
N PHE A 787 12.25 -42.41 -16.71
CA PHE A 787 13.43 -42.44 -17.57
C PHE A 787 13.07 -42.38 -19.06
N TYR A 788 12.02 -43.07 -19.52
CA TYR A 788 11.56 -42.96 -20.91
C TYR A 788 11.02 -41.56 -21.27
N LEU A 789 10.42 -40.83 -20.32
CA LEU A 789 10.05 -39.42 -20.51
C LEU A 789 11.32 -38.55 -20.67
N ILE A 790 12.30 -38.72 -19.77
CA ILE A 790 13.58 -38.00 -19.80
C ILE A 790 14.36 -38.30 -21.09
N GLN A 791 14.44 -39.57 -21.53
CA GLN A 791 15.14 -39.98 -22.74
C GLN A 791 14.54 -39.35 -24.01
N ARG A 792 13.20 -39.22 -24.06
CA ARG A 792 12.47 -38.68 -25.22
C ARG A 792 12.41 -37.16 -25.26
N ARG A 793 12.35 -36.48 -24.11
CA ARG A 793 12.25 -35.01 -24.03
C ARG A 793 13.56 -34.30 -23.73
N ARG A 794 14.61 -35.06 -23.38
CA ARG A 794 15.99 -34.58 -23.13
C ARG A 794 16.00 -33.25 -22.33
N PRO A 795 15.45 -33.21 -21.10
CA PRO A 795 15.45 -32.01 -20.27
C PRO A 795 16.86 -31.65 -19.80
N HIS A 796 17.12 -30.36 -19.65
CA HIS A 796 18.40 -29.81 -19.21
C HIS A 796 18.49 -29.70 -17.68
N LEU A 797 17.36 -29.62 -16.98
CA LEU A 797 17.25 -29.55 -15.53
C LEU A 797 16.08 -30.42 -15.05
N ILE A 798 16.24 -31.11 -13.91
CA ILE A 798 15.16 -31.81 -13.20
C ILE A 798 14.94 -31.17 -11.82
N VAL A 799 13.68 -30.90 -11.46
CA VAL A 799 13.33 -30.16 -10.23
C VAL A 799 12.28 -30.92 -9.42
N LEU A 800 12.49 -31.03 -8.11
CA LEU A 800 11.56 -31.62 -7.14
C LEU A 800 11.00 -30.57 -6.17
N ASN A 801 9.74 -30.71 -5.78
CA ASN A 801 9.12 -29.90 -4.73
C ASN A 801 9.62 -30.28 -3.32
N SER A 802 9.54 -29.32 -2.40
CA SER A 802 9.97 -29.47 -1.01
C SER A 802 8.79 -29.56 -0.03
N GLU A 803 8.10 -30.70 0.00
CA GLU A 803 7.05 -30.95 1.02
C GLU A 803 7.61 -31.46 2.34
N ASN A 804 8.55 -32.41 2.29
CA ASN A 804 9.12 -33.05 3.47
C ASN A 804 10.48 -33.71 3.15
N MET A 805 11.07 -34.36 4.15
CA MET A 805 12.39 -35.02 4.05
C MET A 805 12.48 -36.20 3.07
N ASP A 806 11.36 -36.75 2.57
CA ASP A 806 11.44 -37.72 1.46
C ASP A 806 11.93 -37.06 0.16
N ALA A 807 11.83 -35.74 -0.03
CA ALA A 807 12.38 -35.03 -1.20
C ALA A 807 13.85 -35.40 -1.47
N ILE A 808 14.69 -35.40 -0.43
CA ILE A 808 16.12 -35.73 -0.54
C ILE A 808 16.31 -37.18 -1.02
N ARG A 809 15.54 -38.11 -0.44
CA ARG A 809 15.54 -39.53 -0.82
C ARG A 809 15.05 -39.73 -2.27
N LEU A 810 14.04 -38.99 -2.70
CA LEU A 810 13.52 -39.03 -4.07
C LEU A 810 14.51 -38.44 -5.07
N ALA A 811 15.22 -37.36 -4.72
CA ALA A 811 16.29 -36.79 -5.53
C ALA A 811 17.49 -37.74 -5.64
N GLU A 812 17.86 -38.43 -4.55
CA GLU A 812 18.83 -39.54 -4.60
C GLU A 812 18.37 -40.68 -5.51
N ASP A 813 17.12 -41.12 -5.40
CA ASP A 813 16.55 -42.18 -6.24
C ASP A 813 16.64 -41.82 -7.74
N ILE A 814 16.33 -40.57 -8.14
CA ILE A 814 16.50 -40.09 -9.52
C ILE A 814 17.98 -40.04 -9.93
N ARG A 815 18.87 -39.45 -9.11
CA ARG A 815 20.31 -39.35 -9.46
C ARG A 815 20.96 -40.73 -9.61
N ASN A 816 20.55 -41.70 -8.79
CA ASN A 816 21.04 -43.08 -8.87
C ASN A 816 20.48 -43.80 -10.12
N MET A 817 19.21 -43.57 -10.47
CA MET A 817 18.63 -44.04 -11.74
C MET A 817 19.41 -43.49 -12.95
N LEU A 818 19.60 -42.17 -13.04
CA LEU A 818 20.33 -41.53 -14.14
C LEU A 818 21.75 -42.08 -14.28
N LYS A 819 22.51 -42.20 -13.18
CA LYS A 819 23.86 -42.81 -13.20
C LYS A 819 23.85 -44.26 -13.70
N THR A 820 22.91 -45.08 -13.21
CA THR A 820 22.80 -46.48 -13.61
C THR A 820 22.51 -46.63 -15.10
N GLU A 821 21.60 -45.82 -15.65
CA GLU A 821 21.25 -45.90 -17.06
C GLU A 821 22.33 -45.27 -17.97
N VAL A 822 23.12 -44.29 -17.50
CA VAL A 822 24.33 -43.80 -18.20
C VAL A 822 25.40 -44.89 -18.28
N GLU A 823 25.64 -45.64 -17.21
CA GLU A 823 26.62 -46.75 -17.17
C GLU A 823 26.23 -47.91 -18.12
N VAL A 824 24.91 -48.17 -18.27
CA VAL A 824 24.36 -49.22 -19.12
C VAL A 824 24.23 -48.77 -20.59
N ASN A 825 23.71 -47.57 -20.83
CA ASN A 825 23.30 -47.07 -22.13
C ASN A 825 24.21 -45.93 -22.60
N LYS A 826 25.37 -46.31 -23.15
CA LYS A 826 26.49 -45.39 -23.49
C LYS A 826 26.19 -44.29 -24.51
N THR A 827 25.02 -44.31 -25.14
CA THR A 827 24.50 -43.24 -26.01
C THR A 827 23.69 -42.18 -25.25
N PHE A 828 23.72 -42.18 -23.91
CA PHE A 828 23.20 -41.09 -23.08
C PHE A 828 24.36 -40.33 -22.40
N PRO A 829 25.00 -39.36 -23.08
CA PRO A 829 26.24 -38.72 -22.59
C PRO A 829 26.01 -37.66 -21.48
N VAL A 830 24.77 -37.37 -21.12
CA VAL A 830 24.40 -36.18 -20.34
C VAL A 830 24.16 -36.48 -18.86
N GLN A 831 24.92 -35.80 -17.98
CA GLN A 831 24.62 -35.76 -16.54
C GLN A 831 23.65 -34.60 -16.24
N ILE A 832 22.34 -34.88 -16.29
CA ILE A 832 21.30 -33.89 -15.99
C ILE A 832 21.32 -33.50 -14.49
N PRO A 833 21.41 -32.21 -14.12
CA PRO A 833 21.27 -31.76 -12.74
C PRO A 833 19.86 -32.05 -12.20
N VAL A 834 19.82 -32.48 -10.93
CA VAL A 834 18.57 -32.72 -10.18
C VAL A 834 18.62 -31.83 -8.94
N GLU A 835 17.66 -30.93 -8.81
CA GLU A 835 17.58 -29.92 -7.74
C GLU A 835 16.28 -30.05 -6.93
N ILE A 836 16.28 -29.48 -5.71
CA ILE A 836 15.08 -29.35 -4.86
C ILE A 836 14.86 -27.85 -4.67
N THR A 837 13.71 -27.37 -5.14
CA THR A 837 13.38 -25.94 -5.22
C THR A 837 12.22 -25.61 -4.29
N ASN A 838 12.13 -24.34 -3.88
CA ASN A 838 11.02 -23.89 -3.05
C ASN A 838 9.67 -24.11 -3.75
N SER A 839 8.68 -24.57 -3.00
CA SER A 839 7.34 -24.91 -3.52
C SER A 839 6.27 -23.88 -3.20
N ASP A 840 6.57 -22.83 -2.42
CA ASP A 840 5.58 -21.88 -1.90
C ASP A 840 4.77 -21.19 -3.01
N ALA A 841 5.42 -20.60 -4.03
CA ALA A 841 4.74 -19.96 -5.16
C ALA A 841 3.82 -20.96 -5.91
N ALA A 842 4.31 -22.18 -6.16
CA ALA A 842 3.54 -23.24 -6.82
C ALA A 842 2.36 -23.78 -5.99
N LYS A 843 2.42 -23.65 -4.66
CA LYS A 843 1.32 -23.97 -3.74
C LYS A 843 0.22 -22.92 -3.73
N VAL A 844 0.58 -21.64 -3.91
CA VAL A 844 -0.38 -20.57 -4.18
C VAL A 844 -1.01 -20.81 -5.56
N TYR A 845 -0.19 -20.89 -6.61
CA TYR A 845 -0.66 -21.06 -7.99
C TYR A 845 -1.62 -22.25 -8.15
N MET A 846 -1.34 -23.43 -7.58
CA MET A 846 -2.21 -24.61 -7.80
C MET A 846 -3.66 -24.44 -7.31
N ASN A 847 -3.91 -23.48 -6.42
CA ASN A 847 -5.21 -23.21 -5.81
C ASN A 847 -5.91 -21.96 -6.40
N SER A 848 -5.21 -21.15 -7.19
CA SER A 848 -5.77 -19.91 -7.74
C SER A 848 -6.83 -20.15 -8.82
N ARG A 849 -7.71 -19.15 -9.00
CA ARG A 849 -8.66 -19.14 -10.13
C ARG A 849 -7.92 -19.12 -11.46
N MET A 850 -6.80 -18.40 -11.51
CA MET A 850 -5.93 -18.24 -12.69
C MET A 850 -5.39 -19.59 -13.21
N SER A 851 -4.82 -20.44 -12.36
CA SER A 851 -4.36 -21.78 -12.81
C SER A 851 -5.51 -22.71 -13.19
N THR A 852 -6.68 -22.50 -12.59
CA THR A 852 -7.91 -23.23 -12.92
C THR A 852 -8.48 -22.81 -14.29
N GLN A 853 -8.25 -21.55 -14.71
CA GLN A 853 -8.57 -21.05 -16.05
C GLN A 853 -7.54 -21.49 -17.10
N GLU A 854 -6.24 -21.43 -16.78
CA GLU A 854 -5.17 -21.83 -17.71
C GLU A 854 -5.18 -23.35 -17.97
N PHE A 855 -5.45 -24.18 -16.94
CA PHE A 855 -5.41 -25.63 -17.03
C PHE A 855 -6.63 -26.31 -16.41
N VAL A 856 -7.81 -26.07 -17.00
CA VAL A 856 -9.13 -26.58 -16.56
C VAL A 856 -9.14 -28.09 -16.27
N GLU A 857 -8.47 -28.90 -17.08
CA GLU A 857 -8.44 -30.37 -16.93
C GLU A 857 -7.38 -30.88 -15.94
N PHE A 858 -6.46 -30.03 -15.45
CA PHE A 858 -5.31 -30.48 -14.67
C PHE A 858 -5.62 -30.53 -13.16
N PRO A 859 -5.35 -31.66 -12.47
CA PRO A 859 -5.46 -31.73 -11.01
C PRO A 859 -4.44 -30.79 -10.33
N PRO A 860 -4.69 -30.32 -9.10
CA PRO A 860 -3.85 -29.32 -8.43
C PRO A 860 -2.36 -29.69 -8.39
N LEU A 861 -2.00 -30.95 -8.07
CA LEU A 861 -0.60 -31.38 -8.02
C LEU A 861 0.09 -31.38 -9.40
N LEU A 862 -0.66 -31.46 -10.51
CA LEU A 862 -0.14 -31.28 -11.86
C LEU A 862 0.06 -29.78 -12.18
N ARG A 863 -0.85 -28.91 -11.75
CA ARG A 863 -0.70 -27.44 -11.83
C ARG A 863 0.48 -26.94 -10.99
N GLN A 864 0.70 -27.49 -9.80
CA GLN A 864 1.90 -27.26 -8.99
C GLN A 864 3.17 -27.63 -9.77
N ALA A 865 3.17 -28.73 -10.53
CA ALA A 865 4.32 -29.14 -11.32
C ALA A 865 4.61 -28.16 -12.48
N VAL A 866 3.58 -27.64 -13.18
CA VAL A 866 3.79 -26.59 -14.20
C VAL A 866 4.46 -25.36 -13.58
N SER A 867 3.89 -24.83 -12.49
CA SER A 867 4.40 -23.65 -11.78
C SER A 867 5.81 -23.85 -11.21
N LEU A 868 6.11 -25.01 -10.61
CA LEU A 868 7.46 -25.34 -10.13
C LEU A 868 8.48 -25.36 -11.29
N GLY A 869 8.05 -25.81 -12.48
CA GLY A 869 8.86 -25.75 -13.70
C GLY A 869 9.15 -24.31 -14.12
N ARG A 870 8.09 -23.48 -14.22
CA ARG A 870 8.20 -22.06 -14.59
C ARG A 870 9.06 -21.26 -13.61
N PHE A 871 8.85 -21.44 -12.31
CA PHE A 871 9.65 -20.82 -11.26
C PHE A 871 11.14 -21.19 -11.36
N ALA A 872 11.47 -22.43 -11.72
CA ALA A 872 12.85 -22.87 -11.92
C ALA A 872 13.43 -22.48 -13.29
N LEU A 873 12.59 -22.08 -14.25
CA LEU A 873 13.01 -21.53 -15.54
C LEU A 873 13.31 -20.02 -15.42
N ASP A 874 12.41 -19.25 -14.82
CA ASP A 874 12.65 -17.86 -14.40
C ASP A 874 11.74 -17.49 -13.20
N PRO A 875 12.30 -17.24 -12.00
CA PRO A 875 11.54 -16.87 -10.81
C PRO A 875 10.74 -15.55 -10.95
N LEU A 876 11.21 -14.60 -11.76
CA LEU A 876 10.57 -13.29 -11.91
C LEU A 876 9.21 -13.43 -12.58
N ASN A 877 9.15 -14.19 -13.67
CA ASN A 877 7.92 -14.39 -14.45
C ASN A 877 6.82 -15.02 -13.59
N GLU A 878 7.13 -16.10 -12.87
CA GLU A 878 6.16 -16.82 -12.06
C GLU A 878 5.69 -16.01 -10.83
N ILE A 879 6.57 -15.21 -10.22
CA ILE A 879 6.19 -14.33 -9.10
C ILE A 879 5.34 -13.14 -9.59
N CYS A 880 5.71 -12.48 -10.69
CA CYS A 880 4.90 -11.41 -11.28
C CYS A 880 3.54 -11.91 -11.80
N HIS A 881 3.42 -13.20 -12.13
CA HIS A 881 2.14 -13.84 -12.47
C HIS A 881 1.20 -13.98 -11.25
N LEU A 882 1.73 -14.15 -10.04
CA LEU A 882 0.96 -14.15 -8.77
C LEU A 882 0.56 -12.74 -8.30
N CYS A 883 1.08 -11.68 -8.92
CA CYS A 883 0.58 -10.33 -8.74
C CYS A 883 -0.62 -10.09 -9.65
N ASN A 884 -1.80 -10.52 -9.21
CA ASN A 884 -3.06 -10.43 -9.96
C ASN A 884 -4.16 -9.76 -9.13
N ALA A 885 -5.34 -9.54 -9.71
CA ALA A 885 -6.48 -8.85 -9.07
C ALA A 885 -7.17 -9.63 -7.91
N GLU A 886 -6.56 -10.70 -7.41
CA GLU A 886 -6.95 -11.41 -6.18
C GLU A 886 -5.80 -11.49 -5.15
N ASP A 887 -4.71 -10.75 -5.41
CA ASP A 887 -3.50 -10.60 -4.58
C ASP A 887 -2.88 -11.94 -4.14
N ASP A 888 -2.87 -12.93 -5.04
CA ASP A 888 -2.36 -14.29 -4.77
C ASP A 888 -0.97 -14.29 -4.08
N ILE A 889 -0.09 -13.37 -4.47
CA ILE A 889 1.24 -13.19 -3.86
C ILE A 889 1.22 -13.06 -2.32
N LEU A 890 0.18 -12.47 -1.72
CA LEU A 890 0.08 -12.28 -0.26
C LEU A 890 -0.10 -13.60 0.52
N TYR A 891 -0.53 -14.67 -0.14
CA TYR A 891 -0.58 -16.01 0.47
C TYR A 891 0.79 -16.69 0.57
N MET A 892 1.81 -16.18 -0.15
CA MET A 892 3.19 -16.65 -0.01
C MET A 892 3.83 -16.09 1.27
N LYS A 893 4.61 -16.91 1.99
CA LYS A 893 5.17 -16.52 3.29
C LYS A 893 6.57 -15.90 3.17
N PHE A 894 6.60 -14.57 3.17
CA PHE A 894 7.81 -13.74 3.22
C PHE A 894 8.31 -13.54 4.65
N HIS A 895 7.41 -13.31 5.62
CA HIS A 895 7.77 -13.06 7.02
C HIS A 895 6.76 -13.70 8.02
N PRO A 896 7.18 -14.22 9.19
CA PRO A 896 6.26 -14.80 10.17
C PRO A 896 5.17 -13.85 10.69
N LEU A 897 5.47 -12.54 10.75
CA LEU A 897 4.55 -11.49 11.19
C LEU A 897 3.84 -10.76 10.02
N GLN A 898 3.89 -11.27 8.79
CA GLN A 898 3.31 -10.54 7.63
C GLN A 898 1.80 -10.29 7.73
N ASN A 899 1.09 -11.07 8.56
CA ASN A 899 -0.34 -10.93 8.79
C ASN A 899 -0.69 -9.75 9.73
N GLU A 900 0.29 -9.19 10.44
CA GLU A 900 0.10 -8.06 11.37
C GLU A 900 0.33 -6.69 10.68
N ILE A 901 0.50 -6.71 9.35
CA ILE A 901 0.81 -5.56 8.48
C ILE A 901 -0.42 -5.21 7.63
N GLY A 902 -0.60 -3.94 7.28
CA GLY A 902 -1.64 -3.53 6.33
C GLY A 902 -1.42 -4.20 4.97
N LYS A 903 -2.44 -4.89 4.43
CA LYS A 903 -2.33 -5.63 3.16
C LYS A 903 -1.79 -4.76 2.03
N SER A 904 -2.31 -3.54 1.90
CA SER A 904 -1.92 -2.58 0.86
C SER A 904 -0.47 -2.10 1.01
N GLU A 905 0.03 -1.96 2.23
CA GLU A 905 1.41 -1.53 2.53
C GLU A 905 2.40 -2.63 2.14
N LEU A 906 2.12 -3.87 2.55
CA LEU A 906 2.91 -5.04 2.20
C LEU A 906 2.85 -5.31 0.68
N LEU A 907 1.66 -5.24 0.07
CA LEU A 907 1.48 -5.42 -1.37
C LEU A 907 2.30 -4.39 -2.16
N PHE A 908 2.20 -3.10 -1.82
CA PHE A 908 2.98 -2.04 -2.46
C PHE A 908 4.49 -2.30 -2.35
N ALA A 909 4.98 -2.62 -1.15
CA ALA A 909 6.39 -2.89 -0.92
C ALA A 909 6.93 -4.17 -1.61
N LEU A 910 6.06 -5.15 -1.90
CA LEU A 910 6.40 -6.31 -2.73
C LEU A 910 6.37 -5.94 -4.22
N GLN A 911 5.39 -5.15 -4.65
CA GLN A 911 5.30 -4.63 -6.03
C GLN A 911 6.50 -3.74 -6.39
N LEU A 912 7.04 -2.93 -5.46
CA LEU A 912 8.27 -2.15 -5.69
C LEU A 912 9.47 -3.03 -6.09
N GLU A 913 9.64 -4.20 -5.48
CA GLU A 913 10.71 -5.14 -5.83
C GLU A 913 10.48 -5.76 -7.22
N CYS A 914 9.22 -6.05 -7.58
CA CYS A 914 8.85 -6.44 -8.93
C CYS A 914 9.17 -5.32 -9.94
N ILE A 915 8.79 -4.06 -9.67
CA ILE A 915 9.10 -2.89 -10.52
C ILE A 915 10.60 -2.74 -10.74
N ASN A 916 11.39 -2.77 -9.66
CA ASN A 916 12.85 -2.67 -9.74
C ASN A 916 13.44 -3.75 -10.66
N ARG A 917 13.04 -5.01 -10.47
CA ARG A 917 13.62 -6.14 -11.19
C ARG A 917 13.09 -6.29 -12.63
N VAL A 918 11.82 -5.95 -12.88
CA VAL A 918 11.22 -6.00 -14.22
C VAL A 918 11.83 -4.94 -15.14
N ASN A 919 12.05 -3.71 -14.66
CA ASN A 919 12.70 -2.68 -15.49
C ASN A 919 14.19 -3.00 -15.74
N GLU A 920 14.89 -3.58 -14.76
CA GLU A 920 16.26 -4.09 -14.96
C GLU A 920 16.33 -5.22 -16.03
N VAL A 921 15.41 -6.19 -15.99
CA VAL A 921 15.42 -7.37 -16.88
C VAL A 921 14.81 -7.07 -18.25
N GLY A 922 13.87 -6.12 -18.34
CA GLY A 922 13.14 -5.76 -19.55
C GLY A 922 11.96 -6.67 -19.87
N VAL A 923 11.00 -6.16 -20.65
CA VAL A 923 9.79 -6.90 -21.02
C VAL A 923 9.61 -6.93 -22.54
N ASP A 924 9.49 -8.13 -23.09
CA ASP A 924 9.14 -8.37 -24.49
C ASP A 924 7.61 -8.44 -24.63
N ILE A 925 7.01 -7.42 -25.24
CA ILE A 925 5.56 -7.33 -25.45
C ILE A 925 5.06 -8.46 -26.36
N ASN A 926 5.82 -8.85 -27.38
CA ASN A 926 5.42 -9.93 -28.29
C ASN A 926 5.40 -11.28 -27.55
N ARG A 927 6.36 -11.52 -26.65
CA ARG A 927 6.33 -12.67 -25.73
C ARG A 927 5.11 -12.63 -24.80
N CYS A 928 4.72 -11.46 -24.29
CA CYS A 928 3.53 -11.28 -23.46
C CYS A 928 2.20 -11.47 -24.22
N LEU A 929 2.19 -11.23 -25.54
CA LEU A 929 1.04 -11.52 -26.41
C LEU A 929 0.90 -13.03 -26.62
N GLU A 930 1.99 -13.72 -26.92
CA GLU A 930 2.07 -15.16 -27.24
C GLU A 930 1.92 -16.08 -26.02
N PHE A 931 2.49 -15.71 -24.86
CA PHE A 931 2.54 -16.55 -23.65
C PHE A 931 1.86 -15.84 -22.44
N PRO A 932 0.56 -16.08 -22.18
CA PRO A 932 -0.24 -15.31 -21.22
C PRO A 932 0.31 -15.23 -19.80
N HIS A 933 1.01 -16.26 -19.31
CA HIS A 933 1.62 -16.24 -17.97
C HIS A 933 2.77 -15.22 -17.84
N THR A 934 3.36 -14.78 -18.95
CA THR A 934 4.38 -13.70 -18.95
C THR A 934 3.78 -12.29 -18.97
N ALA A 935 2.48 -12.14 -19.26
CA ALA A 935 1.82 -10.83 -19.35
C ALA A 935 1.81 -10.07 -18.00
N GLY A 936 1.91 -10.78 -16.87
CA GLY A 936 2.00 -10.20 -15.52
C GLY A 936 3.23 -9.33 -15.28
N LEU A 937 4.21 -9.32 -16.19
CA LEU A 937 5.35 -8.38 -16.17
C LEU A 937 4.95 -6.95 -16.53
N LEU A 938 4.00 -6.75 -17.46
CA LEU A 938 3.80 -5.43 -18.10
C LEU A 938 3.26 -4.35 -17.15
N GLN A 939 2.52 -4.74 -16.10
CA GLN A 939 2.07 -3.82 -15.05
C GLN A 939 3.20 -3.22 -14.20
N PHE A 940 4.40 -3.80 -14.27
CA PHE A 940 5.59 -3.37 -13.52
C PHE A 940 6.59 -2.55 -14.34
N VAL A 941 6.33 -2.39 -15.64
CA VAL A 941 7.11 -1.49 -16.50
C VAL A 941 6.85 -0.05 -16.07
N CYS A 942 7.91 0.76 -16.05
CA CYS A 942 7.87 2.18 -15.78
C CYS A 942 6.84 2.90 -16.70
N GLY A 943 6.08 3.87 -16.18
CA GLY A 943 4.95 4.51 -16.87
C GLY A 943 3.65 3.69 -16.87
N LEU A 944 3.73 2.36 -16.96
CA LEU A 944 2.58 1.45 -17.02
C LEU A 944 2.15 0.98 -15.62
N GLY A 945 0.86 0.72 -15.44
CA GLY A 945 0.33 -0.09 -14.35
C GLY A 945 -0.62 -1.17 -14.90
N PRO A 946 -1.37 -1.88 -14.04
CA PRO A 946 -2.25 -2.97 -14.47
C PRO A 946 -3.32 -2.55 -15.49
N ARG A 947 -3.80 -1.30 -15.44
CA ARG A 947 -4.86 -0.80 -16.34
C ARG A 947 -4.31 -0.48 -17.73
N LYS A 948 -3.24 0.32 -17.82
CA LYS A 948 -2.57 0.67 -19.09
C LYS A 948 -1.92 -0.57 -19.72
N ALA A 949 -1.37 -1.49 -18.94
CA ALA A 949 -0.82 -2.76 -19.45
C ALA A 949 -1.89 -3.67 -20.08
N LEU A 950 -3.05 -3.84 -19.42
CA LEU A 950 -4.17 -4.60 -19.97
C LEU A 950 -4.73 -3.94 -21.24
N HIS A 951 -4.81 -2.61 -21.27
CA HIS A 951 -5.24 -1.84 -22.44
C HIS A 951 -4.29 -2.01 -23.64
N LEU A 952 -2.98 -1.89 -23.42
CA LEU A 952 -1.94 -2.08 -24.45
C LEU A 952 -2.00 -3.49 -25.07
N LEU A 953 -2.08 -4.53 -24.25
CA LEU A 953 -2.26 -5.91 -24.72
C LEU A 953 -3.57 -6.10 -25.49
N LYS A 954 -4.64 -5.41 -25.09
CA LYS A 954 -5.94 -5.47 -25.77
C LYS A 954 -5.89 -4.83 -27.16
N ILE A 955 -5.27 -3.66 -27.33
CA ILE A 955 -5.09 -3.01 -28.64
C ILE A 955 -4.34 -3.93 -29.60
N LEU A 956 -3.20 -4.48 -29.17
CA LEU A 956 -2.36 -5.33 -30.01
C LEU A 956 -3.08 -6.63 -30.39
N LYS A 957 -3.76 -7.30 -29.45
CA LYS A 957 -4.56 -8.52 -29.71
C LYS A 957 -5.79 -8.27 -30.58
N GLN A 958 -6.42 -7.10 -30.54
CA GLN A 958 -7.59 -6.80 -31.36
C GLN A 958 -7.26 -6.59 -32.85
N ASN A 959 -6.01 -6.27 -33.17
CA ASN A 959 -5.57 -5.94 -34.53
C ASN A 959 -4.59 -6.97 -35.12
N ASP A 960 -4.29 -8.06 -34.39
CA ASP A 960 -3.33 -9.12 -34.75
C ASP A 960 -1.93 -8.59 -35.14
N ASN A 961 -1.54 -7.44 -34.57
CA ASN A 961 -0.32 -6.73 -34.91
C ASN A 961 0.82 -7.08 -33.95
N LEU A 962 1.96 -7.50 -34.49
CA LEU A 962 3.23 -7.57 -33.77
C LEU A 962 3.79 -6.16 -33.52
N LEU A 963 4.42 -5.96 -32.37
CA LEU A 963 5.16 -4.74 -32.08
C LEU A 963 6.54 -4.82 -32.75
N GLU A 964 6.65 -4.21 -33.95
CA GLU A 964 7.86 -4.25 -34.79
C GLU A 964 8.92 -3.21 -34.39
N SER A 965 8.50 -2.08 -33.80
CA SER A 965 9.39 -1.03 -33.30
C SER A 965 8.71 -0.22 -32.19
N ARG A 966 9.50 0.36 -31.28
CA ARG A 966 9.04 1.16 -30.13
C ARG A 966 8.16 2.33 -30.55
N THR A 967 8.42 2.97 -31.69
CA THR A 967 7.63 4.12 -32.20
C THR A 967 6.15 3.76 -32.43
N LYS A 968 5.82 2.48 -32.69
CA LYS A 968 4.42 2.01 -32.79
C LYS A 968 3.64 2.07 -31.47
N LEU A 969 4.31 2.20 -30.32
CA LEU A 969 3.62 2.44 -29.05
C LEU A 969 2.86 3.77 -29.08
N VAL A 970 3.46 4.81 -29.67
CA VAL A 970 2.83 6.13 -29.81
C VAL A 970 1.91 6.15 -31.02
N THR A 971 2.43 5.83 -32.22
CA THR A 971 1.68 6.00 -33.47
C THR A 971 0.53 5.01 -33.69
N PHE A 972 0.59 3.83 -33.07
CA PHE A 972 -0.45 2.80 -33.21
C PHE A 972 -1.17 2.49 -31.88
N CYS A 973 -0.44 2.40 -30.76
CA CYS A 973 -1.06 2.10 -29.46
C CYS A 973 -1.58 3.35 -28.72
N ARG A 974 -1.47 4.54 -29.32
CA ARG A 974 -1.88 5.84 -28.76
C ARG A 974 -1.31 6.10 -27.35
N MET A 975 -0.08 5.66 -27.09
CA MET A 975 0.63 5.95 -25.84
C MET A 975 1.11 7.39 -25.83
N GLY A 976 0.68 8.19 -24.84
CA GLY A 976 1.12 9.58 -24.68
C GLY A 976 2.62 9.72 -24.40
N PRO A 977 3.22 10.90 -24.68
CA PRO A 977 4.66 11.09 -24.63
C PRO A 977 5.27 10.88 -23.23
N LYS A 978 4.61 11.27 -22.13
CA LYS A 978 5.13 11.06 -20.77
C LYS A 978 5.15 9.57 -20.42
N VAL A 979 4.10 8.82 -20.73
CA VAL A 979 4.06 7.37 -20.50
C VAL A 979 5.08 6.67 -21.41
N PHE A 980 5.22 7.09 -22.68
CA PHE A 980 6.21 6.55 -23.60
C PHE A 980 7.65 6.79 -23.11
N MET A 981 8.01 8.01 -22.74
CA MET A 981 9.35 8.33 -22.22
C MET A 981 9.68 7.51 -20.96
N ASN A 982 8.71 7.29 -20.07
CA ASN A 982 8.92 6.42 -18.91
C ASN A 982 9.13 4.95 -19.29
N ALA A 983 8.42 4.43 -20.31
CA ALA A 983 8.35 3.01 -20.62
C ALA A 983 9.37 2.51 -21.66
N ALA A 984 9.72 3.33 -22.66
CA ALA A 984 10.30 2.86 -23.92
C ALA A 984 11.60 2.08 -23.76
N GLY A 985 12.53 2.57 -22.93
CA GLY A 985 13.83 1.91 -22.70
C GLY A 985 13.75 0.52 -22.06
N PHE A 986 12.66 0.25 -21.33
CA PHE A 986 12.42 -1.02 -20.63
C PHE A 986 11.60 -2.04 -21.46
N ILE A 987 11.01 -1.57 -22.56
CA ILE A 987 10.30 -2.42 -23.53
C ILE A 987 11.32 -2.97 -24.53
N LYS A 988 11.51 -4.28 -24.50
CA LYS A 988 12.41 -5.01 -25.39
C LYS A 988 11.67 -5.49 -26.64
N ILE A 989 12.33 -5.42 -27.79
CA ILE A 989 11.83 -5.98 -29.04
C ILE A 989 12.86 -7.01 -29.58
N ASP A 990 12.42 -8.23 -29.89
CA ASP A 990 13.27 -9.26 -30.48
C ASP A 990 13.46 -8.99 -31.98
N THR A 991 14.39 -8.08 -32.29
CA THR A 991 14.65 -7.58 -33.65
C THR A 991 14.96 -8.68 -34.67
N ALA A 992 15.51 -9.82 -34.23
CA ALA A 992 15.81 -10.95 -35.11
C ALA A 992 14.53 -11.65 -35.58
N LYS A 993 13.63 -12.00 -34.65
CA LYS A 993 12.34 -12.66 -34.98
C LYS A 993 11.41 -11.78 -35.80
N ILE A 994 11.56 -10.46 -35.74
CA ILE A 994 10.78 -9.52 -36.54
C ILE A 994 11.35 -9.37 -37.95
N ALA A 995 12.67 -9.28 -38.11
CA ALA A 995 13.33 -9.29 -39.42
C ALA A 995 13.12 -10.62 -40.20
N GLU A 996 12.81 -11.73 -39.50
CA GLU A 996 12.37 -12.99 -40.11
C GLU A 996 10.89 -13.03 -40.52
N ARG A 997 10.06 -12.10 -40.02
CA ARG A 997 8.59 -12.12 -40.18
C ARG A 997 8.03 -10.97 -41.02
N THR A 998 8.69 -9.80 -41.08
CA THR A 998 8.23 -8.63 -41.83
C THR A 998 9.37 -8.01 -42.64
N ASP A 999 9.10 -7.61 -43.90
CA ASP A 999 10.00 -6.83 -44.78
C ASP A 999 10.19 -5.34 -44.34
N SER A 1000 9.81 -4.98 -43.12
CA SER A 1000 9.88 -3.61 -42.59
C SER A 1000 11.29 -3.25 -42.09
N TYR A 1001 11.67 -1.97 -42.09
CA TYR A 1001 12.85 -1.51 -41.36
C TYR A 1001 12.72 -1.84 -39.86
N VAL A 1002 13.74 -2.48 -39.30
CA VAL A 1002 13.80 -2.86 -37.87
C VAL A 1002 14.93 -2.09 -37.21
N GLU A 1003 14.59 -1.20 -36.28
CA GLU A 1003 15.60 -0.45 -35.53
C GLU A 1003 16.34 -1.41 -34.58
N VAL A 1004 17.64 -1.58 -34.77
CA VAL A 1004 18.44 -2.58 -34.06
C VAL A 1004 18.64 -2.20 -32.58
N LEU A 1005 18.51 -0.91 -32.25
CA LEU A 1005 18.54 -0.39 -30.88
C LEU A 1005 17.29 -0.77 -30.05
N ASP A 1006 16.14 -1.05 -30.67
CA ASP A 1006 14.92 -1.50 -29.96
C ASP A 1006 15.11 -2.86 -29.25
N GLY A 1007 16.15 -3.61 -29.62
CA GLY A 1007 16.59 -4.82 -28.92
C GLY A 1007 17.55 -4.60 -27.75
N SER A 1008 17.75 -3.36 -27.28
CA SER A 1008 18.71 -2.97 -26.23
C SER A 1008 18.07 -2.06 -25.17
N ARG A 1009 18.76 -1.82 -24.04
CA ARG A 1009 18.33 -0.84 -23.02
C ARG A 1009 18.61 0.62 -23.41
N VAL A 1010 19.22 0.89 -24.56
CA VAL A 1010 19.41 2.28 -25.04
C VAL A 1010 18.03 2.93 -25.18
N HIS A 1011 17.88 4.15 -24.70
CA HIS A 1011 16.62 4.89 -24.75
C HIS A 1011 16.47 5.60 -26.11
N PRO A 1012 15.27 5.73 -26.70
CA PRO A 1012 15.08 6.46 -27.97
C PRO A 1012 15.70 7.86 -27.98
N GLU A 1013 15.65 8.60 -26.86
CA GLU A 1013 16.29 9.93 -26.71
C GLU A 1013 17.81 9.94 -26.99
N THR A 1014 18.50 8.78 -26.86
CA THR A 1014 19.95 8.67 -27.03
C THR A 1014 20.37 7.86 -28.27
N TYR A 1015 19.42 7.50 -29.14
CA TYR A 1015 19.70 6.74 -30.38
C TYR A 1015 20.69 7.46 -31.30
N GLU A 1016 20.66 8.80 -31.35
CA GLU A 1016 21.66 9.58 -32.08
C GLU A 1016 23.07 9.42 -31.51
N TRP A 1017 23.23 9.37 -30.18
CA TRP A 1017 24.55 9.26 -29.55
C TRP A 1017 25.11 7.86 -29.76
N ALA A 1018 24.29 6.82 -29.66
CA ALA A 1018 24.67 5.45 -30.03
C ALA A 1018 25.10 5.34 -31.51
N ARG A 1019 24.40 6.03 -32.42
CA ARG A 1019 24.76 6.13 -33.85
C ARG A 1019 26.07 6.89 -34.07
N LYS A 1020 26.27 8.06 -33.45
CA LYS A 1020 27.50 8.87 -33.54
C LYS A 1020 28.72 8.10 -32.99
N MET A 1021 28.59 7.49 -31.80
CA MET A 1021 29.61 6.60 -31.23
C MET A 1021 29.99 5.44 -32.16
N ALA A 1022 29.06 4.93 -32.98
CA ALA A 1022 29.34 3.88 -33.94
C ALA A 1022 30.09 4.38 -35.19
N VAL A 1023 29.85 5.62 -35.65
CA VAL A 1023 30.63 6.26 -36.72
C VAL A 1023 32.06 6.53 -36.25
N ASP A 1024 32.21 7.15 -35.07
CA ASP A 1024 33.51 7.50 -34.48
C ASP A 1024 34.39 6.26 -34.25
N ALA A 1025 33.82 5.19 -33.67
CA ALA A 1025 34.52 3.93 -33.42
C ALA A 1025 34.82 3.10 -34.69
N LEU A 1026 34.42 3.58 -35.87
CA LEU A 1026 34.80 3.02 -37.17
C LEU A 1026 35.77 3.92 -37.96
N GLU A 1027 36.14 5.10 -37.43
CA GLU A 1027 36.90 6.15 -38.14
C GLU A 1027 36.26 6.53 -39.51
N LEU A 1028 34.92 6.57 -39.58
CA LEU A 1028 34.19 6.91 -40.80
C LEU A 1028 33.95 8.42 -40.92
N ASP A 1029 33.87 8.93 -42.15
CA ASP A 1029 33.45 10.31 -42.42
C ASP A 1029 31.97 10.51 -42.00
N ASP A 1030 31.63 11.68 -41.44
CA ASP A 1030 30.26 12.09 -41.01
C ASP A 1030 29.16 11.94 -42.10
N ALA A 1031 29.56 11.80 -43.36
CA ALA A 1031 28.68 11.64 -44.51
C ALA A 1031 28.25 10.19 -44.80
N VAL A 1032 28.69 9.21 -43.99
CA VAL A 1032 28.29 7.80 -44.11
C VAL A 1032 26.98 7.53 -43.37
N ASP A 1033 26.20 6.55 -43.87
CA ASP A 1033 24.96 6.12 -43.24
C ASP A 1033 25.23 5.52 -41.84
N GLN A 1034 24.73 6.21 -40.82
CA GLN A 1034 24.89 5.86 -39.42
C GLN A 1034 24.25 4.51 -39.04
N THR A 1035 23.21 4.08 -39.77
CA THR A 1035 22.54 2.78 -39.51
C THR A 1035 23.45 1.62 -39.91
N VAL A 1036 24.16 1.75 -41.04
CA VAL A 1036 25.14 0.77 -41.53
C VAL A 1036 26.36 0.72 -40.61
N ALA A 1037 26.79 1.88 -40.09
CA ALA A 1037 27.87 2.00 -39.10
C ALA A 1037 27.53 1.21 -37.82
N LEU A 1038 26.32 1.41 -37.28
CA LEU A 1038 25.81 0.67 -36.13
C LEU A 1038 25.76 -0.85 -36.38
N GLU A 1039 25.28 -1.25 -37.56
CA GLU A 1039 25.26 -2.65 -37.98
C GLU A 1039 26.65 -3.30 -38.07
N GLU A 1040 27.70 -2.58 -38.48
CA GLU A 1040 29.07 -3.11 -38.46
C GLU A 1040 29.61 -3.19 -37.02
N ILE A 1041 29.36 -2.17 -36.19
CA ILE A 1041 29.78 -2.18 -34.77
C ILE A 1041 29.16 -3.33 -33.99
N LEU A 1042 27.89 -3.67 -34.23
CA LEU A 1042 27.25 -4.84 -33.62
C LEU A 1042 27.84 -6.19 -34.08
N LYS A 1043 28.54 -6.21 -35.23
CA LYS A 1043 29.30 -7.38 -35.73
C LYS A 1043 30.76 -7.37 -35.24
N ALA A 1044 31.29 -6.22 -34.83
CA ALA A 1044 32.67 -6.02 -34.38
C ALA A 1044 32.77 -5.12 -33.12
N PRO A 1045 32.11 -5.47 -31.99
CA PRO A 1045 31.95 -4.58 -30.83
C PRO A 1045 33.25 -4.26 -30.09
N GLU A 1046 34.35 -4.96 -30.38
CA GLU A 1046 35.65 -4.70 -29.78
C GLU A 1046 36.19 -3.29 -30.08
N LYS A 1047 35.85 -2.71 -31.25
CA LYS A 1047 36.28 -1.37 -31.66
C LYS A 1047 35.84 -0.28 -30.66
N LEU A 1048 34.67 -0.43 -30.03
CA LEU A 1048 34.14 0.49 -29.00
C LEU A 1048 35.02 0.61 -27.75
N LYS A 1049 36.02 -0.26 -27.57
CA LYS A 1049 36.99 -0.19 -26.46
C LYS A 1049 38.07 0.86 -26.69
N GLU A 1050 38.29 1.29 -27.93
CA GLU A 1050 39.33 2.24 -28.33
C GLU A 1050 38.83 3.71 -28.28
N LEU A 1051 37.50 3.90 -28.20
CA LEU A 1051 36.85 5.21 -28.07
C LEU A 1051 36.96 5.78 -26.64
N ASP A 1052 37.45 7.02 -26.54
CA ASP A 1052 37.52 7.81 -25.30
C ASP A 1052 36.17 8.47 -25.02
N LEU A 1053 35.39 7.88 -24.10
CA LEU A 1053 34.06 8.38 -23.72
C LEU A 1053 34.10 9.61 -22.81
N ASP A 1054 35.20 9.83 -22.08
CA ASP A 1054 35.33 11.00 -21.20
C ASP A 1054 35.51 12.27 -22.06
N ALA A 1055 36.35 12.18 -23.11
CA ALA A 1055 36.52 13.23 -24.11
C ALA A 1055 35.22 13.52 -24.90
N PHE A 1056 34.46 12.48 -25.25
CA PHE A 1056 33.16 12.62 -25.94
C PHE A 1056 32.10 13.27 -25.02
N ALA A 1057 32.07 12.90 -23.74
CA ALA A 1057 31.19 13.51 -22.73
C ALA A 1057 31.49 14.99 -22.50
N GLU A 1058 32.77 15.39 -22.47
CA GLU A 1058 33.15 16.81 -22.42
C GLU A 1058 32.63 17.59 -23.63
N GLU A 1059 32.70 17.03 -24.84
CA GLU A 1059 32.26 17.72 -26.06
C GLU A 1059 30.73 17.86 -26.13
N LEU A 1060 29.97 16.82 -25.76
CA LEU A 1060 28.51 16.94 -25.56
C LEU A 1060 28.15 18.00 -24.51
N THR A 1061 28.94 18.10 -23.43
CA THR A 1061 28.75 19.12 -22.39
C THR A 1061 28.99 20.53 -22.96
N ARG A 1062 30.01 20.72 -23.81
CA ARG A 1062 30.28 22.01 -24.48
C ARG A 1062 29.20 22.40 -25.49
N GLN A 1063 28.56 21.43 -26.13
CA GLN A 1063 27.44 21.63 -27.06
C GLN A 1063 26.11 21.94 -26.34
N GLY A 1064 26.03 21.69 -25.02
CA GLY A 1064 24.88 22.06 -24.18
C GLY A 1064 24.01 20.88 -23.73
N PHE A 1065 24.30 19.65 -24.15
CA PHE A 1065 23.53 18.45 -23.80
C PHE A 1065 23.74 17.95 -22.35
N GLY A 1066 24.54 18.67 -21.57
CA GLY A 1066 24.90 18.34 -20.20
C GLY A 1066 25.92 17.20 -20.09
N ASN A 1067 26.25 16.83 -18.84
CA ASN A 1067 27.13 15.70 -18.58
C ASN A 1067 26.36 14.38 -18.76
N LYS A 1068 26.75 13.60 -19.77
CA LYS A 1068 26.14 12.31 -20.13
C LYS A 1068 27.13 11.14 -20.05
N ASN A 1069 28.18 11.27 -19.24
CA ASN A 1069 29.27 10.29 -19.14
C ASN A 1069 28.74 8.86 -18.82
N ILE A 1070 27.94 8.71 -17.76
CA ILE A 1070 27.43 7.39 -17.35
C ILE A 1070 26.54 6.79 -18.45
N THR A 1071 25.66 7.59 -19.04
CA THR A 1071 24.82 7.22 -20.19
C THR A 1071 25.65 6.64 -21.36
N LEU A 1072 26.80 7.25 -21.70
CA LEU A 1072 27.67 6.76 -22.78
C LEU A 1072 28.35 5.42 -22.43
N TYR A 1073 28.73 5.22 -21.17
CA TYR A 1073 29.26 3.94 -20.69
C TYR A 1073 28.20 2.83 -20.74
N ASP A 1074 26.95 3.12 -20.39
CA ASP A 1074 25.82 2.19 -20.51
C ASP A 1074 25.50 1.87 -21.99
N ILE A 1075 25.48 2.87 -22.87
CA ILE A 1075 25.33 2.67 -24.34
C ILE A 1075 26.42 1.73 -24.85
N ARG A 1076 27.69 1.95 -24.49
CA ARG A 1076 28.79 1.05 -24.87
C ARG A 1076 28.60 -0.37 -24.33
N ALA A 1077 28.08 -0.54 -23.12
CA ALA A 1077 27.82 -1.85 -22.54
C ALA A 1077 26.71 -2.61 -23.29
N GLU A 1078 25.61 -1.92 -23.65
CA GLU A 1078 24.51 -2.47 -24.43
C GLU A 1078 24.89 -2.78 -25.88
N LEU A 1079 25.72 -1.94 -26.52
CA LEU A 1079 26.26 -2.24 -27.86
C LEU A 1079 27.23 -3.44 -27.86
N ASN A 1080 27.89 -3.73 -26.74
CA ASN A 1080 28.69 -4.96 -26.57
C ASN A 1080 27.80 -6.19 -26.34
N TYR A 1081 26.74 -6.08 -25.55
CA TYR A 1081 25.84 -7.19 -25.21
C TYR A 1081 24.38 -6.72 -25.04
N ARG A 1082 23.64 -6.61 -26.15
CA ARG A 1082 22.25 -6.11 -26.18
C ARG A 1082 21.36 -6.82 -25.17
N TYR A 1083 20.75 -6.05 -24.27
CA TYR A 1083 19.81 -6.51 -23.24
C TYR A 1083 20.31 -7.68 -22.39
N LYS A 1084 21.61 -7.69 -22.06
CA LYS A 1084 22.24 -8.69 -21.18
C LYS A 1084 21.53 -8.74 -19.83
N ASP A 1085 21.14 -9.93 -19.35
CA ASP A 1085 20.61 -10.10 -18.00
C ASP A 1085 21.68 -9.73 -16.95
N LEU A 1086 21.29 -8.91 -15.96
CA LEU A 1086 22.16 -8.38 -14.90
C LEU A 1086 21.98 -9.12 -13.57
N ARG A 1087 20.99 -10.02 -13.49
CA ARG A 1087 20.71 -10.88 -12.34
C ARG A 1087 21.87 -11.84 -12.05
N MET A 1088 21.87 -12.41 -10.84
CA MET A 1088 22.86 -13.42 -10.47
C MET A 1088 22.66 -14.70 -11.29
N PRO A 1089 23.73 -15.33 -11.83
CA PRO A 1089 23.61 -16.58 -12.58
C PRO A 1089 23.05 -17.70 -11.70
N HIS A 1090 22.17 -18.55 -12.26
CA HIS A 1090 21.59 -19.68 -11.51
C HIS A 1090 22.68 -20.60 -10.97
N MET A 1091 22.81 -20.66 -9.64
CA MET A 1091 23.76 -21.53 -8.96
C MET A 1091 23.07 -22.83 -8.50
N PRO A 1092 23.55 -24.01 -8.92
CA PRO A 1092 22.95 -25.29 -8.52
C PRO A 1092 22.87 -25.46 -7.00
N GLN A 1093 21.69 -25.79 -6.50
CA GLN A 1093 21.44 -25.89 -5.06
C GLN A 1093 22.29 -26.99 -4.40
N MET A 1094 23.27 -26.58 -3.60
CA MET A 1094 24.11 -27.50 -2.81
C MET A 1094 23.26 -28.33 -1.83
N GLU A 1095 23.68 -29.57 -1.55
CA GLU A 1095 22.92 -30.52 -0.72
C GLU A 1095 22.58 -29.98 0.69
N LYS A 1096 23.44 -29.11 1.23
CA LYS A 1096 23.23 -28.40 2.51
C LYS A 1096 22.02 -27.47 2.50
N ASN A 1097 21.65 -26.94 1.33
CA ASN A 1097 20.52 -26.03 1.17
C ASN A 1097 19.19 -26.79 1.10
N TRP A 1098 19.17 -28.04 0.60
CA TRP A 1098 17.92 -28.81 0.52
C TRP A 1098 17.29 -29.02 1.91
N LEU A 1099 18.10 -29.15 2.96
CA LEU A 1099 17.65 -29.17 4.35
C LEU A 1099 16.87 -27.90 4.75
N LYS A 1100 17.25 -26.72 4.22
CA LYS A 1100 16.54 -25.45 4.45
C LYS A 1100 15.21 -25.38 3.69
N CYS A 1101 15.05 -26.13 2.59
CA CYS A 1101 13.79 -26.23 1.84
C CYS A 1101 12.87 -27.34 2.37
N CYS A 1102 13.42 -28.45 2.86
CA CYS A 1102 12.67 -29.63 3.28
C CYS A 1102 12.25 -29.62 4.76
N CYS A 1103 12.85 -28.74 5.58
CA CYS A 1103 12.48 -28.53 6.97
C CYS A 1103 11.64 -27.24 7.09
N THR A 1104 10.43 -27.35 7.62
CA THR A 1104 9.57 -26.21 7.98
C THR A 1104 10.05 -25.45 9.24
N MET A 1105 11.09 -25.96 9.91
CA MET A 1105 11.71 -25.32 11.07
C MET A 1105 12.53 -24.10 10.66
N THR A 1106 12.36 -22.98 11.37
CA THR A 1106 13.22 -21.80 11.22
C THR A 1106 14.67 -22.13 11.54
N TYR A 1107 15.62 -21.40 10.95
CA TYR A 1107 17.05 -21.64 11.19
C TYR A 1107 17.45 -21.48 12.67
N GLN A 1108 16.72 -20.68 13.46
CA GLN A 1108 16.88 -20.62 14.93
C GLN A 1108 16.47 -21.94 15.59
N THR A 1109 15.24 -22.41 15.40
CA THR A 1109 14.78 -23.67 15.99
C THR A 1109 15.60 -24.88 15.51
N PHE A 1110 16.15 -24.86 14.29
CA PHE A 1110 17.11 -25.87 13.82
C PHE A 1110 18.51 -25.76 14.48
N LYS A 1111 18.97 -24.54 14.79
CA LYS A 1111 20.25 -24.29 15.47
C LYS A 1111 20.17 -24.63 16.97
N GLU A 1112 19.00 -24.46 17.57
CA GLU A 1112 18.66 -24.87 18.94
C GLU A 1112 18.42 -26.39 19.02
N SER A 1113 17.74 -26.99 18.04
CA SER A 1113 17.63 -28.45 17.97
C SER A 1113 18.98 -29.12 17.76
N LEU A 1114 19.93 -28.50 17.04
CA LEU A 1114 21.34 -28.95 16.96
C LEU A 1114 22.09 -28.92 18.32
N TYR A 1115 21.63 -28.16 19.31
CA TYR A 1115 22.11 -28.26 20.69
C TYR A 1115 21.43 -29.41 21.45
N LEU A 1116 20.12 -29.56 21.30
CA LEU A 1116 19.35 -30.70 21.85
C LEU A 1116 19.89 -32.05 21.33
N ASP A 1117 20.15 -32.18 20.03
CA ASP A 1117 20.62 -33.42 19.41
C ASP A 1117 22.03 -33.80 19.90
N LYS A 1118 22.91 -32.80 20.12
CA LYS A 1118 24.18 -33.00 20.82
C LYS A 1118 23.99 -33.44 22.27
N PHE A 1119 22.97 -32.93 22.97
CA PHE A 1119 22.63 -33.34 24.32
C PHE A 1119 22.09 -34.77 24.37
N TYR A 1120 21.19 -35.14 23.46
CA TYR A 1120 20.62 -36.48 23.32
C TYR A 1120 21.68 -37.50 22.90
N LEU A 1121 22.57 -37.19 21.96
CA LEU A 1121 23.73 -38.03 21.63
C LEU A 1121 24.69 -38.19 22.82
N LEU A 1122 24.89 -37.15 23.65
CA LEU A 1122 25.63 -37.29 24.91
C LEU A 1122 24.91 -38.19 25.93
N HIS A 1123 23.59 -38.08 26.03
CA HIS A 1123 22.79 -38.86 26.99
C HIS A 1123 22.70 -40.34 26.59
N ILE A 1124 22.39 -40.62 25.33
CA ILE A 1124 22.39 -41.96 24.74
C ILE A 1124 23.81 -42.56 24.81
N GLY A 1125 24.84 -41.78 24.53
CA GLY A 1125 26.25 -42.19 24.66
C GLY A 1125 26.71 -42.49 26.09
N LYS A 1126 26.06 -41.89 27.11
CA LYS A 1126 26.27 -42.22 28.53
C LYS A 1126 25.43 -43.43 28.97
N LEU A 1127 24.17 -43.52 28.53
CA LEU A 1127 23.27 -44.64 28.85
C LEU A 1127 23.77 -45.97 28.27
N MET A 1128 24.23 -45.99 27.02
CA MET A 1128 24.80 -47.20 26.40
C MET A 1128 26.14 -47.68 27.01
N LYS A 1129 26.73 -46.94 27.96
CA LYS A 1129 27.94 -47.36 28.68
C LYS A 1129 27.69 -48.07 30.03
N ARG A 1130 26.43 -48.25 30.46
CA ARG A 1130 26.08 -49.11 31.59
C ARG A 1130 25.59 -50.48 31.13
N LYS A 1131 26.54 -51.39 30.85
CA LYS A 1131 26.25 -52.83 30.89
C LYS A 1131 26.17 -53.30 32.36
N PRO A 1132 25.29 -54.26 32.69
CA PRO A 1132 25.24 -54.83 34.04
C PRO A 1132 26.35 -55.87 34.25
N ILE A 1133 27.16 -55.66 35.30
CA ILE A 1133 27.88 -56.66 36.10
C ILE A 1133 27.78 -56.15 37.55
#